data_AF-A0A0D9RHU9-F1
#
_entry.id   AF-A0A0D9RHU9-F1
#
_cell.length_a   1.000
_cell.length_b   1.000
_cell.length_c   1.000
_cell.angle_alpha   90.00
_cell.angle_beta   90.00
_cell.angle_gamma   90.00
#
_symmetry.space_group_name_H-M   'P 1'
#
loop_
_entity.id
_entity.type
_entity.pdbx_description
1 polymer ?
#
loop_
_entity_poly.entity_id
_entity_poly.type
_entity_poly.pdbx_seq_one_letter_code
_entity_poly.pdbx_strand_id
1 'polypeptide(L)'
;MHKLNVNLPRRKVRQMFQEADTDENQGTLTFEEFCVFYKMMSLRRDLYLLLLSYSDKKDHLTVEELAQFLKVEQKMNNVTTDYCLDIIKKFEVSEENKVKNVLGIEGFTNFMRSPACDIFNPLHHEVYQDMDQPLCNYYIASSHNTYLTGDQLLSQSKVDMYARVLQEGCRCVEVDCWDGPDGEPVVHHGYTLTSKILFRDVVETINKHAFVKNEFPVILSIENHCSIQQQRKIAQYLKGIFRDKLDLSSVDTGECKQLPSPQSLKGKILVKGKKLPYHLGDDAEEGEVSDEDSADEIEDECKFKLHYNNGTTEHQVESFIRKKLESLLKESQIRDKEDPDSFTVRALLKATHEGLNAHLKQSPDVKESGKKSHGRSLMTNFGKHKKTTKSRSKSYSTDDEEDTQQNTVKEGGQLYRLGRRRKTMKLCRELSDLVVYTNSVAAQDIVDDGTTGNVLSFSETRAHQVVQQKSEQFMIYNQKQLTRIYPSAYRIDSSNFNPLPYWNAGCQLVALNYQSEGRMMQLNRAKFKTNGNCGYVLKPQQMCKGTFNPFSGDPLPANPKKQLILKVISGQQLPKPPDSMFGDRGEIIDPFVEVEIIGLPVDCCKDQTRVVDDNGFNPVWEETLTFTVHMPEIALVRFLVWDHDPIGRDFVGQRTVTFSSLVPGYRHVYLEGLTEASIFVHITINEIYGKWSPLILNPSYTILHFLGATKNRQLQGLKGLFNKNPRHSSAENNSHYVRKRSIGDRILRRTASAPAKGRKKSKMGFQEMVEIKDSVSEATRDQDGVLRRTTRSLQARPVSMPVDRNLLGALSLPVSETAKDNEGKENSLVQI
;
A
#
# COMPACT_ATOMS: atom_id res chain seq x y z
N MET A 1 -26.25 6.96 22.75
CA MET A 1 -25.25 8.05 22.80
C MET A 1 -23.82 7.53 22.86
N HIS A 2 -23.32 6.94 23.95
CA HIS A 2 -21.93 6.41 23.98
C HIS A 2 -21.61 5.38 22.87
N LYS A 3 -22.59 4.52 22.50
CA LYS A 3 -22.46 3.60 21.36
C LYS A 3 -22.42 4.29 19.99
N LEU A 4 -22.89 5.53 19.90
CA LEU A 4 -22.85 6.32 18.67
C LEU A 4 -21.53 7.09 18.51
N ASN A 5 -20.60 6.94 19.45
CA ASN A 5 -19.29 7.59 19.44
C ASN A 5 -19.38 9.13 19.45
N VAL A 6 -20.25 9.71 20.30
CA VAL A 6 -20.39 11.17 20.44
C VAL A 6 -20.72 11.60 21.85
N ASN A 7 -20.07 12.68 22.29
CA ASN A 7 -20.34 13.32 23.57
C ASN A 7 -21.31 14.49 23.37
N LEU A 8 -22.62 14.23 23.51
CA LEU A 8 -23.62 15.31 23.51
C LEU A 8 -23.99 15.71 24.94
N PRO A 9 -24.06 17.02 25.25
CA PRO A 9 -24.53 17.49 26.55
C PRO A 9 -25.91 16.92 26.86
N ARG A 10 -26.08 16.35 28.07
CA ARG A 10 -27.34 15.73 28.51
C ARG A 10 -28.55 16.64 28.32
N ARG A 11 -28.38 17.95 28.52
CA ARG A 11 -29.43 18.96 28.29
C ARG A 11 -29.91 18.99 26.84
N LYS A 12 -28.98 18.93 25.87
CA LYS A 12 -29.30 18.93 24.44
C LYS A 12 -29.98 17.63 24.02
N VAL A 13 -29.48 16.49 24.51
CA VAL A 13 -30.11 15.19 24.28
C VAL A 13 -31.53 15.16 24.83
N ARG A 14 -31.73 15.68 26.05
CA ARG A 14 -33.06 15.76 26.67
C ARG A 14 -34.01 16.67 25.89
N GLN A 15 -33.51 17.81 25.40
CA GLN A 15 -34.31 18.70 24.56
C GLN A 15 -34.75 18.01 23.27
N MET A 16 -33.82 17.41 22.52
CA MET A 16 -34.16 16.68 21.28
C MET A 16 -35.11 15.50 21.57
N PHE A 17 -34.95 14.82 22.71
CA PHE A 17 -35.85 13.76 23.12
C PHE A 17 -37.27 14.31 23.33
N GLN A 18 -37.41 15.41 24.06
CA GLN A 18 -38.70 16.06 24.31
C GLN A 18 -39.34 16.62 23.03
N GLU A 19 -38.55 17.08 22.07
CA GLU A 19 -39.04 17.52 20.77
C GLU A 19 -39.54 16.36 19.90
N ALA A 20 -39.01 15.14 20.10
CA ALA A 20 -39.44 13.94 19.40
C ALA A 20 -40.58 13.18 20.11
N ASP A 21 -40.68 13.28 21.43
CA ASP A 21 -41.67 12.64 22.31
C ASP A 21 -43.01 13.38 22.20
N THR A 22 -43.77 13.05 21.16
CA THR A 22 -45.00 13.75 20.78
C THR A 22 -46.27 12.97 21.15
N ASP A 23 -46.12 11.70 21.52
CA ASP A 23 -47.23 10.84 21.90
C ASP A 23 -47.77 11.13 23.32
N GLU A 24 -48.88 10.48 23.66
CA GLU A 24 -49.52 10.62 24.97
C GLU A 24 -48.74 9.90 26.09
N ASN A 25 -47.81 8.99 25.74
CA ASN A 25 -47.09 8.13 26.65
C ASN A 25 -45.66 8.64 26.90
N GLN A 26 -45.61 9.89 27.35
CA GLN A 26 -44.41 10.68 27.60
C GLN A 26 -43.34 9.95 28.43
N GLY A 27 -42.09 10.08 28.02
CA GLY A 27 -40.92 9.45 28.66
C GLY A 27 -40.37 8.22 27.92
N THR A 28 -41.00 7.83 26.81
CA THR A 28 -40.51 6.81 25.87
C THR A 28 -40.64 7.31 24.44
N LEU A 29 -39.83 6.80 23.50
CA LEU A 29 -40.00 7.10 22.07
C LEU A 29 -40.47 5.83 21.37
N THR A 30 -41.51 5.96 20.55
CA THR A 30 -41.87 4.97 19.53
C THR A 30 -40.76 4.85 18.46
N PHE A 31 -40.86 3.88 17.55
CA PHE A 31 -39.85 3.73 16.49
C PHE A 31 -39.83 4.95 15.55
N GLU A 32 -41.00 5.49 15.22
CA GLU A 32 -41.19 6.66 14.39
C GLU A 32 -40.58 7.91 15.05
N GLU A 33 -40.89 8.13 16.33
CA GLU A 33 -40.32 9.25 17.11
C GLU A 33 -38.81 9.08 17.32
N PHE A 34 -38.33 7.84 17.52
CA PHE A 34 -36.90 7.57 17.56
C PHE A 34 -36.22 7.91 16.23
N CYS A 35 -36.87 7.65 15.10
CA CYS A 35 -36.36 8.07 13.79
C CYS A 35 -36.27 9.59 13.70
N VAL A 36 -37.27 10.33 14.19
CA VAL A 36 -37.24 11.81 14.24
C VAL A 36 -36.10 12.29 15.16
N PHE A 37 -35.98 11.73 16.36
CA PHE A 37 -34.88 12.01 17.29
C PHE A 37 -33.50 11.78 16.65
N TYR A 38 -33.33 10.63 15.99
CA TYR A 38 -32.09 10.29 15.30
C TYR A 38 -31.81 11.24 14.13
N LYS A 39 -32.83 11.61 13.35
CA LYS A 39 -32.72 12.61 12.27
C LYS A 39 -32.27 13.97 12.81
N MET A 40 -32.84 14.47 13.90
CA MET A 40 -32.41 15.75 14.51
C MET A 40 -30.93 15.74 14.89
N MET A 41 -30.45 14.61 15.42
CA MET A 41 -29.06 14.44 15.82
C MET A 41 -28.09 14.21 14.65
N SER A 42 -28.54 13.56 13.58
CA SER A 42 -27.76 13.27 12.37
C SER A 42 -27.88 14.33 11.28
N LEU A 43 -28.66 15.40 11.52
CA LEU A 43 -28.83 16.48 10.57
C LEU A 43 -27.49 17.12 10.20
N ARG A 44 -27.19 17.07 8.91
CA ARG A 44 -25.92 17.54 8.35
C ARG A 44 -25.97 19.02 8.05
N ARG A 45 -25.54 19.82 9.02
CA ARG A 45 -25.46 21.28 8.89
C ARG A 45 -24.62 21.73 7.70
N ASP A 46 -23.52 21.04 7.43
CA ASP A 46 -22.63 21.32 6.30
C ASP A 46 -23.34 21.14 4.94
N LEU A 47 -24.08 20.04 4.74
CA LEU A 47 -24.89 19.85 3.53
C LEU A 47 -26.07 20.82 3.45
N TYR A 48 -26.70 21.13 4.58
CA TYR A 48 -27.79 22.10 4.60
C TYR A 48 -27.32 23.50 4.18
N LEU A 49 -26.17 23.94 4.70
CA LEU A 49 -25.58 25.23 4.30
C LEU A 49 -25.16 25.23 2.83
N LEU A 50 -24.67 24.10 2.31
CA LEU A 50 -24.36 23.94 0.90
C LEU A 50 -25.61 24.01 0.02
N LEU A 51 -26.70 23.35 0.41
CA LEU A 51 -27.98 23.45 -0.29
C LEU A 51 -28.44 24.92 -0.32
N LEU A 52 -28.39 25.60 0.82
CA LEU A 52 -28.78 27.02 0.93
C LEU A 52 -27.93 27.97 0.08
N SER A 53 -26.66 27.64 -0.19
CA SER A 53 -25.80 28.48 -1.04
C SER A 53 -26.15 28.38 -2.53
N TYR A 54 -26.80 27.29 -2.94
CA TYR A 54 -27.16 27.02 -4.34
C TYR A 54 -28.66 27.17 -4.65
N SER A 55 -29.49 27.40 -3.63
CA SER A 55 -30.94 27.50 -3.72
C SER A 55 -31.48 28.91 -3.44
N ASP A 56 -30.63 29.94 -3.51
CA ASP A 56 -31.01 31.31 -3.12
C ASP A 56 -31.74 31.38 -1.75
N LYS A 57 -31.20 30.66 -0.76
CA LYS A 57 -31.75 30.53 0.61
C LYS A 57 -33.08 29.79 0.74
N LYS A 58 -33.55 29.09 -0.29
CA LYS A 58 -34.68 28.13 -0.18
C LYS A 58 -34.23 26.83 0.50
N ASP A 59 -35.18 26.08 1.03
CA ASP A 59 -34.94 24.77 1.65
C ASP A 59 -34.89 23.60 0.65
N HIS A 60 -34.94 23.91 -0.65
CA HIS A 60 -34.92 22.95 -1.75
C HIS A 60 -34.18 23.52 -2.98
N LEU A 61 -33.68 22.63 -3.84
CA LEU A 61 -33.10 22.95 -5.15
C LEU A 61 -34.12 22.66 -6.25
N THR A 62 -34.30 23.61 -7.16
CA THR A 62 -34.97 23.39 -8.45
C THR A 62 -34.08 22.55 -9.38
N VAL A 63 -34.65 22.05 -10.48
CA VAL A 63 -33.91 21.30 -11.51
C VAL A 63 -32.74 22.12 -12.07
N GLU A 64 -32.97 23.41 -12.31
CA GLU A 64 -31.98 24.34 -12.84
C GLU A 64 -30.85 24.61 -11.83
N GLU A 65 -31.19 24.81 -10.56
CA GLU A 65 -30.22 25.02 -9.48
C GLU A 65 -29.38 23.76 -9.22
N LEU A 66 -30.02 22.58 -9.25
CA LEU A 66 -29.31 21.31 -9.19
C LEU A 66 -28.36 21.15 -10.38
N ALA A 67 -28.82 21.45 -11.59
CA ALA A 67 -27.98 21.41 -12.78
C ALA A 67 -26.78 22.37 -12.67
N GLN A 68 -26.99 23.56 -12.11
CA GLN A 68 -25.93 24.53 -11.85
C GLN A 68 -24.94 24.00 -10.81
N PHE A 69 -25.40 23.43 -9.70
CA PHE A 69 -24.53 22.81 -8.69
C PHE A 69 -23.66 21.71 -9.31
N LEU A 70 -24.25 20.80 -10.10
CA LEU A 70 -23.52 19.71 -10.73
C LEU A 70 -22.47 20.21 -11.75
N LYS A 71 -22.81 21.22 -12.56
CA LYS A 71 -21.90 21.79 -13.56
C LYS A 71 -20.78 22.61 -12.92
N VAL A 72 -21.14 23.53 -12.02
CA VAL A 72 -20.21 24.54 -11.50
C VAL A 72 -19.38 24.00 -10.36
N GLU A 73 -20.01 23.35 -9.38
CA GLU A 73 -19.35 22.92 -8.16
C GLU A 73 -18.76 21.51 -8.31
N GLN A 74 -19.56 20.57 -8.80
CA GLN A 74 -19.11 19.18 -9.01
C GLN A 74 -18.27 18.98 -10.28
N LYS A 75 -18.08 20.04 -11.09
CA LYS A 75 -17.34 20.04 -12.36
C LYS A 75 -17.75 18.91 -13.31
N MET A 76 -19.04 18.54 -13.28
CA MET A 76 -19.56 17.50 -14.15
C MET A 76 -19.78 18.05 -15.56
N ASN A 77 -19.22 17.36 -16.54
CA ASN A 77 -19.46 17.66 -17.96
C ASN A 77 -20.81 17.03 -18.37
N ASN A 78 -21.50 17.66 -19.33
CA ASN A 78 -22.71 17.11 -19.97
C ASN A 78 -23.92 16.85 -19.04
N VAL A 79 -24.12 17.68 -18.01
CA VAL A 79 -25.33 17.59 -17.17
C VAL A 79 -26.57 18.03 -17.96
N THR A 80 -27.47 17.08 -18.23
CA THR A 80 -28.77 17.28 -18.91
C THR A 80 -29.90 17.48 -17.90
N THR A 81 -31.01 18.08 -18.35
CA THR A 81 -32.21 18.25 -17.53
C THR A 81 -32.79 16.89 -17.10
N ASP A 82 -32.83 15.92 -18.01
CA ASP A 82 -33.31 14.56 -17.73
C ASP A 82 -32.49 13.89 -16.63
N TYR A 83 -31.16 14.07 -16.64
CA TYR A 83 -30.30 13.54 -15.59
C TYR A 83 -30.61 14.14 -14.21
N CYS A 84 -30.90 15.45 -14.15
CA CYS A 84 -31.32 16.10 -12.91
C CYS A 84 -32.69 15.60 -12.43
N LEU A 85 -33.64 15.39 -13.34
CA LEU A 85 -34.95 14.81 -13.01
C LEU A 85 -34.82 13.38 -12.49
N ASP A 86 -33.93 12.58 -13.07
CA ASP A 86 -33.65 11.22 -12.60
C ASP A 86 -33.05 11.21 -11.20
N ILE A 87 -32.15 12.15 -10.88
CA ILE A 87 -31.64 12.35 -9.51
C ILE A 87 -32.80 12.66 -8.57
N ILE A 88 -33.66 13.62 -8.90
CA ILE A 88 -34.79 14.01 -8.05
C ILE A 88 -35.72 12.82 -7.82
N LYS A 89 -36.13 12.15 -8.90
CA LYS A 89 -36.99 10.98 -8.86
C LYS A 89 -36.42 9.85 -7.99
N LYS A 90 -35.10 9.65 -8.05
CA LYS A 90 -34.40 8.56 -7.34
C LYS A 90 -34.14 8.86 -5.88
N PHE A 91 -33.78 10.09 -5.54
CA PHE A 91 -33.25 10.43 -4.21
C PHE A 91 -34.21 11.26 -3.35
N GLU A 92 -35.12 12.03 -3.95
CA GLU A 92 -36.11 12.80 -3.18
C GLU A 92 -37.04 11.86 -2.41
N VAL A 93 -37.33 12.23 -1.16
CA VAL A 93 -38.16 11.40 -0.26
C VAL A 93 -39.59 11.90 -0.22
N SER A 94 -39.80 13.23 -0.23
CA SER A 94 -41.14 13.82 -0.17
C SER A 94 -41.88 13.68 -1.51
N GLU A 95 -43.04 13.05 -1.50
CA GLU A 95 -43.89 12.91 -2.69
C GLU A 95 -44.35 14.28 -3.23
N GLU A 96 -44.56 15.27 -2.35
CA GLU A 96 -44.89 16.63 -2.76
C GLU A 96 -43.73 17.27 -3.55
N ASN A 97 -42.49 17.08 -3.08
CA ASN A 97 -41.30 17.60 -3.76
C ASN A 97 -41.04 16.89 -5.09
N LYS A 98 -41.29 15.58 -5.17
CA LYS A 98 -41.22 14.82 -6.43
C LYS A 98 -42.16 15.38 -7.49
N VAL A 99 -43.42 15.64 -7.12
CA VAL A 99 -44.42 16.21 -8.06
C VAL A 99 -43.99 17.61 -8.51
N LYS A 100 -43.39 18.40 -7.63
CA LYS A 100 -42.87 19.74 -7.95
C LYS A 100 -41.51 19.72 -8.67
N ASN A 101 -40.90 18.56 -8.86
CA ASN A 101 -39.54 18.39 -9.40
C ASN A 101 -38.49 19.23 -8.65
N VAL A 102 -38.52 19.18 -7.31
CA VAL A 102 -37.52 19.84 -6.46
C VAL A 102 -36.81 18.83 -5.56
N LEU A 103 -35.56 19.12 -5.20
CA LEU A 103 -34.74 18.30 -4.31
C LEU A 103 -34.58 18.98 -2.95
N GLY A 104 -35.21 18.43 -1.92
CA GLY A 104 -35.08 18.88 -0.54
C GLY A 104 -33.80 18.41 0.14
N ILE A 105 -33.58 18.80 1.40
CA ILE A 105 -32.37 18.45 2.15
C ILE A 105 -32.15 16.95 2.36
N GLU A 106 -33.22 16.18 2.60
CA GLU A 106 -33.10 14.72 2.74
C GLU A 106 -32.66 14.08 1.41
N GLY A 107 -33.31 14.47 0.30
CA GLY A 107 -32.95 13.98 -1.03
C GLY A 107 -31.55 14.39 -1.46
N PHE A 108 -31.16 15.63 -1.20
CA PHE A 108 -29.80 16.12 -1.45
C PHE A 108 -28.76 15.35 -0.62
N THR A 109 -29.06 15.07 0.66
CA THR A 109 -28.18 14.25 1.52
C THR A 109 -28.02 12.83 0.97
N ASN A 110 -29.11 12.20 0.53
CA ASN A 110 -29.08 10.87 -0.07
C ASN A 110 -28.29 10.85 -1.38
N PHE A 111 -28.45 11.87 -2.23
CA PHE A 111 -27.67 12.02 -3.46
C PHE A 111 -26.18 12.19 -3.16
N MET A 112 -25.81 13.05 -2.21
CA MET A 112 -24.42 13.29 -1.82
C MET A 112 -23.75 12.06 -1.19
N ARG A 113 -24.51 11.13 -0.61
CA ARG A 113 -24.03 9.83 -0.10
C ARG A 113 -24.06 8.70 -1.13
N SER A 114 -24.51 8.98 -2.35
CA SER A 114 -24.58 7.96 -3.39
C SER A 114 -23.20 7.72 -4.02
N PRO A 115 -22.99 6.57 -4.71
CA PRO A 115 -21.75 6.31 -5.45
C PRO A 115 -21.39 7.39 -6.49
N ALA A 116 -22.35 8.20 -6.94
CA ALA A 116 -22.10 9.33 -7.86
C ALA A 116 -21.28 10.46 -7.22
N CYS A 117 -21.23 10.50 -5.89
CA CYS A 117 -20.50 11.48 -5.10
C CYS A 117 -19.32 10.86 -4.32
N ASP A 118 -18.92 9.63 -4.66
CA ASP A 118 -17.65 9.06 -4.20
C ASP A 118 -16.47 9.87 -4.77
N ILE A 119 -15.39 9.95 -4.00
CA ILE A 119 -14.14 10.58 -4.43
C ILE A 119 -13.51 9.90 -5.66
N PHE A 120 -13.74 8.60 -5.83
CA PHE A 120 -13.20 7.80 -6.92
C PHE A 120 -14.03 7.98 -8.18
N ASN A 121 -13.35 8.33 -9.29
CA ASN A 121 -13.98 8.53 -10.58
C ASN A 121 -14.72 7.26 -11.04
N PRO A 122 -16.06 7.29 -11.18
CA PRO A 122 -16.83 6.11 -11.55
C PRO A 122 -16.42 5.55 -12.91
N LEU A 123 -15.95 6.39 -13.84
CA LEU A 123 -15.48 5.97 -15.17
C LEU A 123 -14.23 5.08 -15.11
N HIS A 124 -13.46 5.14 -14.01
CA HIS A 124 -12.27 4.33 -13.83
C HIS A 124 -12.57 2.92 -13.29
N HIS A 125 -13.84 2.58 -13.05
CA HIS A 125 -14.30 1.20 -12.81
C HIS A 125 -14.41 0.38 -14.10
N GLU A 126 -14.19 1.00 -15.26
CA GLU A 126 -14.05 0.34 -16.55
C GLU A 126 -12.62 0.52 -17.08
N VAL A 127 -12.27 -0.28 -18.07
CA VAL A 127 -10.99 -0.15 -18.77
C VAL A 127 -11.04 1.10 -19.64
N TYR A 128 -10.19 2.08 -19.34
CA TYR A 128 -10.18 3.38 -20.03
C TYR A 128 -8.79 3.76 -20.57
N GLN A 129 -7.75 3.01 -20.19
CA GLN A 129 -6.38 3.25 -20.65
C GLN A 129 -6.14 2.52 -21.97
N ASP A 130 -5.13 2.97 -22.71
CA ASP A 130 -4.64 2.27 -23.91
C ASP A 130 -4.10 0.89 -23.49
N MET A 131 -4.68 -0.18 -24.03
CA MET A 131 -4.33 -1.58 -23.76
C MET A 131 -3.50 -2.22 -24.88
N ASP A 132 -3.12 -1.45 -25.90
CA ASP A 132 -2.39 -1.88 -27.09
C ASP A 132 -0.87 -1.60 -27.02
N GLN A 133 -0.38 -1.01 -25.93
CA GLN A 133 1.06 -0.86 -25.72
C GLN A 133 1.72 -2.20 -25.39
N PRO A 134 3.05 -2.36 -25.59
CA PRO A 134 3.78 -3.55 -25.15
C PRO A 134 3.65 -3.82 -23.64
N LEU A 135 3.66 -5.09 -23.21
CA LEU A 135 3.57 -5.48 -21.79
C LEU A 135 4.54 -4.72 -20.87
N CYS A 136 5.76 -4.42 -21.33
CA CYS A 136 6.74 -3.67 -20.55
C CYS A 136 6.32 -2.23 -20.21
N ASN A 137 5.29 -1.68 -20.85
CA ASN A 137 4.73 -0.36 -20.59
C ASN A 137 3.66 -0.35 -19.49
N TYR A 138 3.33 -1.48 -18.87
CA TYR A 138 2.32 -1.55 -17.81
C TYR A 138 2.95 -1.92 -16.47
N TYR A 139 2.42 -1.37 -15.38
CA TYR A 139 2.48 -2.01 -14.08
C TYR A 139 1.49 -3.19 -14.07
N ILE A 140 1.90 -4.31 -13.48
CA ILE A 140 1.12 -5.56 -13.50
C ILE A 140 0.93 -6.04 -12.06
N ALA A 141 -0.33 -6.22 -11.64
CA ALA A 141 -0.68 -6.69 -10.30
C ALA A 141 -0.10 -8.09 -10.07
N SER A 142 0.84 -8.21 -9.13
CA SER A 142 1.66 -9.41 -8.98
C SER A 142 1.63 -9.95 -7.54
N SER A 143 1.42 -11.25 -7.40
CA SER A 143 1.42 -11.96 -6.12
C SER A 143 2.70 -12.77 -5.95
N HIS A 144 3.22 -12.80 -4.73
CA HIS A 144 4.33 -13.64 -4.30
C HIS A 144 3.81 -14.79 -3.44
N ASN A 145 4.39 -15.99 -3.63
CA ASN A 145 4.01 -17.24 -2.95
C ASN A 145 2.48 -17.38 -2.81
N THR A 146 1.79 -17.28 -3.95
CA THR A 146 0.33 -17.10 -4.02
C THR A 146 -0.44 -18.17 -3.26
N TYR A 147 0.10 -19.38 -3.14
CA TYR A 147 -0.52 -20.51 -2.46
C TYR A 147 -0.64 -20.33 -0.93
N LEU A 148 0.15 -19.47 -0.29
CA LEU A 148 0.21 -19.35 1.18
C LEU A 148 -0.96 -18.54 1.75
N THR A 149 -1.52 -19.01 2.87
CA THR A 149 -2.57 -18.29 3.61
C THR A 149 -2.04 -17.46 4.78
N GLY A 150 -0.77 -17.58 5.14
CA GLY A 150 -0.18 -16.91 6.29
C GLY A 150 1.33 -16.73 6.15
N ASP A 151 2.07 -17.03 7.22
CA ASP A 151 3.52 -16.93 7.31
C ASP A 151 4.26 -17.88 6.34
N GLN A 152 5.53 -17.61 6.08
CA GLN A 152 6.33 -18.33 5.09
C GLN A 152 6.82 -19.71 5.57
N LEU A 153 6.67 -20.07 6.86
CA LEU A 153 7.36 -21.24 7.42
C LEU A 153 6.43 -22.38 7.84
N LEU A 154 5.26 -22.05 8.38
CA LEU A 154 4.34 -22.99 9.04
C LEU A 154 2.92 -22.93 8.48
N SER A 155 2.58 -21.90 7.70
CA SER A 155 1.20 -21.68 7.27
C SER A 155 0.70 -22.72 6.27
N GLN A 156 -0.62 -22.72 6.06
CA GLN A 156 -1.26 -23.60 5.08
C GLN A 156 -1.07 -23.05 3.67
N SER A 157 -0.86 -23.97 2.73
CA SER A 157 -1.04 -23.74 1.30
C SER A 157 -2.46 -24.13 0.89
N LYS A 158 -3.15 -23.25 0.15
CA LYS A 158 -4.51 -23.50 -0.35
C LYS A 158 -4.67 -23.11 -1.81
N VAL A 159 -5.37 -23.96 -2.55
CA VAL A 159 -5.74 -23.72 -3.94
C VAL A 159 -6.66 -22.50 -4.09
N ASP A 160 -7.55 -22.27 -3.12
CA ASP A 160 -8.47 -21.12 -3.10
C ASP A 160 -7.77 -19.76 -3.12
N MET A 161 -6.51 -19.68 -2.68
CA MET A 161 -5.76 -18.43 -2.73
C MET A 161 -5.56 -17.95 -4.17
N TYR A 162 -5.33 -18.86 -5.12
CA TYR A 162 -5.25 -18.50 -6.55
C TYR A 162 -6.57 -17.91 -7.05
N ALA A 163 -7.70 -18.54 -6.70
CA ALA A 163 -9.02 -18.02 -7.06
C ALA A 163 -9.26 -16.63 -6.46
N ARG A 164 -8.92 -16.43 -5.19
CA ARG A 164 -9.05 -15.16 -4.48
C ARG A 164 -8.24 -14.06 -5.17
N VAL A 165 -6.92 -14.24 -5.34
CA VAL A 165 -6.07 -13.17 -5.89
C VAL A 165 -6.42 -12.83 -7.34
N LEU A 166 -6.81 -13.81 -8.16
CA LEU A 166 -7.24 -13.59 -9.53
C LEU A 166 -8.54 -12.77 -9.58
N GLN A 167 -9.49 -13.06 -8.67
CA GLN A 167 -10.74 -12.30 -8.54
C GLN A 167 -10.54 -10.89 -7.97
N GLU A 168 -9.49 -10.67 -7.17
CA GLU A 168 -9.06 -9.35 -6.73
C GLU A 168 -8.37 -8.54 -7.84
N GLY A 169 -8.14 -9.13 -9.03
CA GLY A 169 -7.56 -8.46 -10.20
C GLY A 169 -6.06 -8.72 -10.40
N CYS A 170 -5.42 -9.58 -9.59
CA CYS A 170 -4.03 -9.97 -9.77
C CYS A 170 -3.84 -10.70 -11.12
N ARG A 171 -2.74 -10.40 -11.84
CA ARG A 171 -2.44 -10.93 -13.19
C ARG A 171 -1.09 -11.65 -13.28
N CYS A 172 -0.28 -11.66 -12.22
CA CYS A 172 0.90 -12.52 -12.13
C CYS A 172 0.85 -13.31 -10.83
N VAL A 173 0.79 -14.64 -10.92
CA VAL A 173 0.72 -15.56 -9.78
C VAL A 173 1.91 -16.50 -9.77
N GLU A 174 2.35 -16.90 -8.59
CA GLU A 174 3.55 -17.73 -8.39
C GLU A 174 3.18 -19.15 -7.96
N VAL A 175 3.87 -20.13 -8.55
CA VAL A 175 3.68 -21.57 -8.29
C VAL A 175 5.03 -22.24 -8.09
N ASP A 176 5.32 -22.59 -6.84
CA ASP A 176 6.57 -23.25 -6.44
C ASP A 176 6.42 -24.76 -6.53
N CYS A 177 6.94 -25.35 -7.60
CA CYS A 177 6.77 -26.74 -7.94
C CYS A 177 7.88 -27.61 -7.35
N TRP A 178 7.50 -28.63 -6.58
CA TRP A 178 8.39 -29.60 -5.95
C TRP A 178 7.96 -31.03 -6.29
N ASP A 179 8.91 -31.96 -6.27
CA ASP A 179 8.60 -33.38 -6.42
C ASP A 179 7.68 -33.85 -5.27
N GLY A 180 6.55 -34.46 -5.62
CA GLY A 180 5.63 -35.06 -4.67
C GLY A 180 5.61 -36.60 -4.71
N PRO A 181 4.84 -37.21 -3.79
CA PRO A 181 4.69 -38.67 -3.73
C PRO A 181 4.01 -39.22 -4.99
N ASP A 182 4.21 -40.51 -5.27
CA ASP A 182 3.61 -41.21 -6.41
C ASP A 182 3.91 -40.59 -7.78
N GLY A 183 4.97 -39.79 -7.84
CA GLY A 183 5.37 -39.06 -9.03
C GLY A 183 4.45 -37.88 -9.36
N GLU A 184 3.60 -37.42 -8.45
CA GLU A 184 2.72 -36.25 -8.67
C GLU A 184 3.38 -34.95 -8.17
N PRO A 185 3.50 -33.92 -9.02
CA PRO A 185 4.07 -32.64 -8.61
C PRO A 185 3.19 -31.92 -7.58
N VAL A 186 3.83 -31.33 -6.58
CA VAL A 186 3.17 -30.60 -5.49
C VAL A 186 3.65 -29.15 -5.44
N VAL A 187 2.83 -28.30 -4.82
CA VAL A 187 3.12 -26.88 -4.61
C VAL A 187 3.22 -26.61 -3.11
N HIS A 188 4.36 -26.06 -2.68
CA HIS A 188 4.61 -25.58 -1.32
C HIS A 188 5.89 -24.74 -1.26
N HIS A 189 6.12 -24.09 -0.12
CA HIS A 189 7.37 -23.36 0.10
C HIS A 189 8.48 -24.34 0.50
N GLY A 190 9.51 -24.44 -0.33
CA GLY A 190 10.62 -25.39 -0.18
C GLY A 190 11.34 -25.28 1.16
N TYR A 191 11.82 -26.41 1.70
CA TYR A 191 12.60 -26.45 2.95
C TYR A 191 11.89 -25.80 4.18
N THR A 192 10.56 -25.79 4.19
CA THR A 192 9.73 -25.32 5.30
C THR A 192 8.72 -26.39 5.76
N LEU A 193 7.87 -26.07 6.73
CA LEU A 193 6.77 -26.92 7.19
C LEU A 193 5.40 -26.47 6.65
N THR A 194 5.37 -25.63 5.62
CA THR A 194 4.11 -25.25 4.96
C THR A 194 3.41 -26.48 4.39
N SER A 195 2.07 -26.49 4.43
CA SER A 195 1.33 -27.63 3.87
C SER A 195 1.49 -27.70 2.36
N LYS A 196 1.25 -28.88 1.77
CA LYS A 196 1.40 -29.11 0.33
C LYS A 196 0.05 -29.23 -0.35
N ILE A 197 -0.07 -28.73 -1.57
CA ILE A 197 -1.23 -28.91 -2.45
C ILE A 197 -0.80 -29.52 -3.78
N LEU A 198 -1.68 -30.22 -4.48
CA LEU A 198 -1.35 -30.81 -5.78
C LEU A 198 -1.22 -29.72 -6.85
N PHE A 199 -0.19 -29.82 -7.69
CA PHE A 199 -0.02 -28.89 -8.82
C PHE A 199 -1.21 -28.93 -9.78
N ARG A 200 -1.76 -30.12 -10.03
CA ARG A 200 -2.93 -30.31 -10.88
C ARG A 200 -4.13 -29.46 -10.42
N ASP A 201 -4.45 -29.50 -9.13
CA ASP A 201 -5.59 -28.76 -8.55
C ASP A 201 -5.38 -27.23 -8.64
N VAL A 202 -4.13 -26.78 -8.50
CA VAL A 202 -3.73 -25.38 -8.71
C VAL A 202 -4.03 -24.94 -10.14
N VAL A 203 -3.56 -25.70 -11.13
CA VAL A 203 -3.77 -25.39 -12.55
C VAL A 203 -5.26 -25.43 -12.93
N GLU A 204 -6.01 -26.41 -12.43
CA GLU A 204 -7.48 -26.48 -12.64
C GLU A 204 -8.20 -25.25 -12.08
N THR A 205 -7.78 -24.79 -10.91
CA THR A 205 -8.37 -23.60 -10.27
C THR A 205 -8.01 -22.32 -11.01
N ILE A 206 -6.75 -22.16 -11.43
CA ILE A 206 -6.35 -21.02 -12.27
C ILE A 206 -7.14 -21.05 -13.58
N ASN A 207 -7.30 -22.20 -14.22
CA ASN A 207 -8.05 -22.33 -15.47
C ASN A 207 -9.50 -21.85 -15.33
N LYS A 208 -10.13 -22.21 -14.21
CA LYS A 208 -11.51 -21.84 -13.88
C LYS A 208 -11.68 -20.35 -13.59
N HIS A 209 -10.70 -19.72 -12.92
CA HIS A 209 -10.86 -18.37 -12.36
C HIS A 209 -10.08 -17.27 -13.08
N ALA A 210 -9.10 -17.60 -13.93
CA ALA A 210 -8.22 -16.63 -14.59
C ALA A 210 -8.99 -15.51 -15.29
N PHE A 211 -10.08 -15.85 -15.99
CA PHE A 211 -10.78 -14.90 -16.87
C PHE A 211 -12.25 -14.62 -16.53
N VAL A 212 -12.72 -14.95 -15.31
CA VAL A 212 -14.15 -14.83 -14.94
C VAL A 212 -14.63 -13.37 -14.90
N LYS A 213 -13.81 -12.45 -14.39
CA LYS A 213 -14.13 -11.02 -14.26
C LYS A 213 -13.18 -10.12 -15.03
N ASN A 214 -12.24 -10.71 -15.78
CA ASN A 214 -11.10 -10.00 -16.35
C ASN A 214 -10.53 -10.78 -17.53
N GLU A 215 -10.54 -10.22 -18.73
CA GLU A 215 -10.09 -10.91 -19.95
C GLU A 215 -8.59 -10.80 -20.21
N PHE A 216 -7.87 -9.94 -19.49
CA PHE A 216 -6.46 -9.66 -19.75
C PHE A 216 -5.54 -10.79 -19.26
N PRO A 217 -4.37 -10.96 -19.91
CA PRO A 217 -3.51 -12.12 -19.72
C PRO A 217 -3.11 -12.38 -18.27
N VAL A 218 -2.86 -13.65 -17.97
CA VAL A 218 -2.28 -14.08 -16.69
C VAL A 218 -0.86 -14.60 -16.91
N ILE A 219 0.09 -14.15 -16.10
CA ILE A 219 1.46 -14.66 -16.06
C ILE A 219 1.56 -15.68 -14.93
N LEU A 220 1.88 -16.91 -15.27
CA LEU A 220 2.15 -18.01 -14.34
C LEU A 220 3.67 -18.09 -14.09
N SER A 221 4.14 -17.55 -12.98
CA SER A 221 5.54 -17.63 -12.56
C SER A 221 5.82 -18.98 -11.92
N ILE A 222 6.43 -19.89 -12.67
CA ILE A 222 6.80 -21.23 -12.20
C ILE A 222 8.20 -21.18 -11.61
N GLU A 223 8.30 -21.51 -10.32
CA GLU A 223 9.58 -21.84 -9.70
C GLU A 223 9.73 -23.36 -9.66
N ASN A 224 10.67 -23.90 -10.41
CA ASN A 224 10.74 -25.33 -10.69
C ASN A 224 11.88 -26.02 -9.91
N HIS A 225 11.51 -26.92 -9.01
CA HIS A 225 12.43 -27.78 -8.22
C HIS A 225 12.18 -29.28 -8.47
N CYS A 226 11.45 -29.62 -9.53
CA CYS A 226 11.07 -31.00 -9.84
C CYS A 226 12.14 -31.76 -10.63
N SER A 227 12.15 -33.07 -10.45
CA SER A 227 12.81 -34.04 -11.34
C SER A 227 12.28 -33.95 -12.78
N ILE A 228 13.09 -34.35 -13.77
CA ILE A 228 12.71 -34.34 -15.18
C ILE A 228 11.40 -35.08 -15.45
N GLN A 229 11.16 -36.20 -14.76
CA GLN A 229 9.92 -36.97 -14.90
C GLN A 229 8.69 -36.15 -14.46
N GLN A 230 8.77 -35.46 -13.33
CA GLN A 230 7.66 -34.63 -12.86
C GLN A 230 7.55 -33.30 -13.61
N GLN A 231 8.66 -32.75 -14.14
CA GLN A 231 8.61 -31.60 -15.06
C GLN A 231 7.81 -31.92 -16.33
N ARG A 232 7.96 -33.13 -16.90
CA ARG A 232 7.13 -33.57 -18.03
C ARG A 232 5.65 -33.63 -17.64
N LYS A 233 5.32 -34.12 -16.44
CA LYS A 233 3.94 -34.10 -15.94
C LYS A 233 3.40 -32.67 -15.76
N ILE A 234 4.21 -31.74 -15.25
CA ILE A 234 3.85 -30.31 -15.18
C ILE A 234 3.50 -29.79 -16.58
N ALA A 235 4.36 -30.02 -17.57
CA ALA A 235 4.11 -29.61 -18.96
C ALA A 235 2.83 -30.26 -19.54
N GLN A 236 2.59 -31.54 -19.25
CA GLN A 236 1.36 -32.25 -19.65
C GLN A 236 0.11 -31.63 -19.02
N TYR A 237 0.13 -31.33 -17.72
CA TYR A 237 -0.99 -30.69 -17.03
C TYR A 237 -1.28 -29.29 -17.57
N LEU A 238 -0.24 -28.47 -17.77
CA LEU A 238 -0.40 -27.14 -18.35
C LEU A 238 -1.04 -27.22 -19.75
N LYS A 239 -0.50 -28.06 -20.65
CA LYS A 239 -1.04 -28.25 -22.01
C LYS A 239 -2.47 -28.80 -21.99
N GLY A 240 -2.73 -29.84 -21.20
CA GLY A 240 -4.02 -30.54 -21.17
C GLY A 240 -5.15 -29.76 -20.53
N ILE A 241 -4.85 -28.96 -19.49
CA ILE A 241 -5.85 -28.19 -18.73
C ILE A 241 -6.08 -26.81 -19.35
N PHE A 242 -5.02 -26.05 -19.69
CA PHE A 242 -5.18 -24.70 -20.24
C PHE A 242 -5.49 -24.68 -21.73
N ARG A 243 -5.04 -25.67 -22.51
CA ARG A 243 -5.37 -25.81 -23.94
C ARG A 243 -5.14 -24.51 -24.73
N ASP A 244 -6.19 -23.97 -25.33
CA ASP A 244 -6.21 -22.75 -26.14
C ASP A 244 -5.76 -21.49 -25.36
N LYS A 245 -5.89 -21.48 -24.03
CA LYS A 245 -5.39 -20.39 -23.19
C LYS A 245 -3.86 -20.36 -23.13
N LEU A 246 -3.19 -21.48 -23.35
CA LEU A 246 -1.72 -21.59 -23.35
C LEU A 246 -1.12 -21.43 -24.75
N ASP A 247 -1.92 -21.60 -25.80
CA ASP A 247 -1.46 -21.45 -27.19
C ASP A 247 -1.24 -19.97 -27.55
N LEU A 248 0.01 -19.62 -27.86
CA LEU A 248 0.44 -18.27 -28.25
C LEU A 248 0.81 -18.16 -29.74
N SER A 249 0.62 -19.22 -30.53
CA SER A 249 1.01 -19.26 -31.95
C SER A 249 0.31 -18.22 -32.82
N SER A 250 -0.90 -17.81 -32.43
CA SER A 250 -1.71 -16.81 -33.14
C SER A 250 -1.40 -15.37 -32.75
N VAL A 251 -0.48 -15.14 -31.80
CA VAL A 251 -0.15 -13.79 -31.31
C VAL A 251 0.91 -13.19 -32.23
N ASP A 252 0.47 -12.31 -33.14
CA ASP A 252 1.36 -11.58 -34.03
C ASP A 252 2.05 -10.42 -33.29
N THR A 253 3.37 -10.47 -33.15
CA THR A 253 4.18 -9.36 -32.60
C THR A 253 4.62 -8.37 -33.67
N GLY A 254 4.26 -8.59 -34.95
CA GLY A 254 4.75 -7.85 -36.10
C GLY A 254 6.26 -7.98 -36.31
N GLU A 255 6.80 -7.19 -37.24
CA GLU A 255 8.26 -7.10 -37.50
C GLU A 255 9.05 -6.44 -36.34
N CYS A 256 8.34 -5.92 -35.33
CA CYS A 256 8.96 -5.22 -34.22
C CYS A 256 9.33 -6.22 -33.11
N LYS A 257 10.60 -6.26 -32.71
CA LYS A 257 11.09 -7.02 -31.54
C LYS A 257 10.57 -6.38 -30.24
N GLN A 258 9.27 -6.36 -30.00
CA GLN A 258 8.63 -5.84 -28.79
C GLN A 258 7.76 -6.92 -28.15
N LEU A 259 7.49 -6.76 -26.86
CA LEU A 259 6.53 -7.64 -26.19
C LEU A 259 5.12 -7.39 -26.74
N PRO A 260 4.28 -8.42 -26.85
CA PRO A 260 2.86 -8.26 -27.20
C PRO A 260 2.13 -7.36 -26.19
N SER A 261 0.98 -6.84 -26.59
CA SER A 261 0.14 -6.00 -25.74
C SER A 261 -0.83 -6.82 -24.88
N PRO A 262 -1.28 -6.30 -23.71
CA PRO A 262 -2.37 -6.94 -22.95
C PRO A 262 -3.61 -7.21 -23.80
N GLN A 263 -3.95 -6.30 -24.73
CA GLN A 263 -5.08 -6.46 -25.65
C GLN A 263 -4.91 -7.67 -26.59
N SER A 264 -3.73 -7.83 -27.20
CA SER A 264 -3.44 -8.96 -28.10
C SER A 264 -3.39 -10.32 -27.39
N LEU A 265 -3.17 -10.30 -26.07
CA LEU A 265 -3.03 -11.48 -25.22
C LEU A 265 -4.28 -11.80 -24.39
N LYS A 266 -5.44 -11.22 -24.74
CA LYS A 266 -6.69 -11.52 -24.03
C LYS A 266 -6.99 -13.04 -24.00
N GLY A 267 -7.38 -13.52 -22.84
CA GLY A 267 -7.67 -14.94 -22.58
C GLY A 267 -6.43 -15.84 -22.54
N LYS A 268 -5.21 -15.29 -22.61
CA LYS A 268 -3.97 -16.08 -22.66
C LYS A 268 -3.26 -16.17 -21.30
N ILE A 269 -2.64 -17.32 -21.06
CA ILE A 269 -1.80 -17.61 -19.91
C ILE A 269 -0.37 -17.76 -20.38
N LEU A 270 0.52 -16.90 -19.89
CA LEU A 270 1.94 -16.90 -20.21
C LEU A 270 2.70 -17.66 -19.12
N VAL A 271 3.56 -18.60 -19.50
CA VAL A 271 4.42 -19.30 -18.54
C VAL A 271 5.73 -18.52 -18.40
N LYS A 272 5.98 -18.00 -17.20
CA LYS A 272 7.26 -17.40 -16.82
C LYS A 272 8.11 -18.46 -16.13
N GLY A 273 9.23 -18.80 -16.75
CA GLY A 273 10.10 -19.91 -16.33
C GLY A 273 11.41 -19.90 -17.11
N LYS A 274 12.27 -20.88 -16.85
CA LYS A 274 13.56 -21.02 -17.54
C LYS A 274 13.37 -21.61 -18.93
N LYS A 275 14.22 -21.20 -19.87
CA LYS A 275 14.25 -21.73 -21.25
C LYS A 275 15.59 -22.37 -21.58
N LEU A 276 15.57 -23.49 -22.30
CA LEU A 276 16.77 -24.13 -22.82
C LEU A 276 17.47 -23.22 -23.84
N PRO A 277 18.81 -23.22 -23.91
CA PRO A 277 19.52 -22.38 -24.86
C PRO A 277 19.23 -22.74 -26.33
N TYR A 278 19.09 -21.73 -27.19
CA TYR A 278 18.80 -21.94 -28.63
C TYR A 278 19.85 -22.73 -29.41
N HIS A 279 21.08 -22.86 -28.88
CA HIS A 279 22.15 -23.63 -29.52
C HIS A 279 22.11 -25.12 -29.18
N LEU A 280 21.22 -25.54 -28.28
CA LEU A 280 20.94 -26.94 -28.04
C LEU A 280 20.19 -27.50 -29.27
N GLY A 281 20.66 -28.60 -29.84
CA GLY A 281 20.00 -29.21 -31.00
C GLY A 281 18.54 -29.58 -30.70
N ASP A 282 17.67 -29.53 -31.71
CA ASP A 282 16.23 -29.78 -31.54
C ASP A 282 15.91 -31.22 -31.09
N ASP A 283 16.86 -32.15 -31.26
CA ASP A 283 16.75 -33.54 -30.80
C ASP A 283 17.03 -33.72 -29.28
N ALA A 284 17.45 -32.65 -28.57
CA ALA A 284 17.78 -32.72 -27.15
C ALA A 284 16.55 -32.54 -26.26
N GLU A 285 16.12 -33.63 -25.63
CA GLU A 285 14.94 -33.71 -24.73
C GLU A 285 15.14 -33.02 -23.36
N GLU A 286 16.40 -32.80 -22.95
CA GLU A 286 16.75 -32.12 -21.70
C GLU A 286 18.07 -31.35 -21.82
N GLY A 287 18.28 -30.36 -20.96
CA GLY A 287 19.53 -29.61 -20.89
C GLY A 287 19.75 -28.92 -19.53
N GLU A 288 20.96 -28.40 -19.32
CA GLU A 288 21.29 -27.64 -18.12
C GLU A 288 20.96 -26.16 -18.28
N VAL A 289 20.33 -25.59 -17.27
CA VAL A 289 20.05 -24.15 -17.16
C VAL A 289 20.58 -23.61 -15.83
N SER A 290 20.83 -22.30 -15.79
CA SER A 290 21.26 -21.62 -14.56
C SER A 290 20.20 -21.75 -13.47
N ASP A 291 20.64 -21.89 -12.22
CA ASP A 291 19.79 -21.91 -11.02
C ASP A 291 20.01 -20.70 -10.11
N GLU A 292 20.43 -19.57 -10.70
CA GLU A 292 20.72 -18.33 -9.98
C GLU A 292 19.55 -17.34 -9.92
N ASP A 293 18.45 -17.62 -10.63
CA ASP A 293 17.23 -16.82 -10.68
C ASP A 293 16.07 -17.41 -9.86
N SER A 294 16.27 -18.56 -9.21
CA SER A 294 15.30 -19.11 -8.26
C SER A 294 15.25 -18.24 -7.00
N ALA A 295 14.05 -17.96 -6.47
CA ALA A 295 13.89 -17.15 -5.26
C ALA A 295 14.49 -17.83 -4.02
N ASP A 296 14.85 -19.10 -4.18
CA ASP A 296 15.56 -20.04 -3.31
C ASP A 296 16.95 -19.61 -2.78
N GLU A 297 17.34 -18.34 -2.97
CA GLU A 297 18.43 -17.66 -2.27
C GLU A 297 18.18 -17.44 -0.77
N ILE A 298 17.26 -18.20 -0.19
CA ILE A 298 17.21 -18.41 1.26
C ILE A 298 18.63 -18.83 1.67
N GLU A 299 19.32 -17.96 2.42
CA GLU A 299 20.66 -18.25 2.93
C GLU A 299 20.63 -19.65 3.56
N ASP A 300 21.73 -20.41 3.48
CA ASP A 300 21.79 -21.76 4.09
C ASP A 300 21.37 -21.72 5.58
N GLU A 301 21.55 -20.57 6.24
CA GLU A 301 21.11 -20.28 7.60
C GLU A 301 19.58 -20.23 7.76
N CYS A 302 18.80 -19.91 6.74
CA CYS A 302 17.34 -19.85 6.78
C CYS A 302 16.66 -21.19 6.37
N LYS A 303 17.32 -22.08 5.62
CA LYS A 303 16.75 -23.38 5.19
C LYS A 303 16.61 -24.37 6.36
N PHE A 304 15.45 -25.01 6.55
CA PHE A 304 15.34 -26.11 7.52
C PHE A 304 15.91 -27.41 6.93
N LYS A 305 17.23 -27.60 7.06
CA LYS A 305 17.88 -28.89 6.70
C LYS A 305 17.59 -29.91 7.80
N LEU A 306 16.56 -30.75 7.59
CA LEU A 306 16.35 -31.95 8.42
C LEU A 306 17.54 -32.90 8.25
N HIS A 307 18.46 -32.89 9.21
CA HIS A 307 19.43 -33.97 9.36
C HIS A 307 18.73 -35.09 10.13
N TYR A 308 18.25 -36.11 9.41
CA TYR A 308 17.92 -37.38 10.03
C TYR A 308 19.23 -38.04 10.48
N ASN A 309 19.69 -37.71 11.68
CA ASN A 309 20.52 -38.64 12.41
C ASN A 309 19.56 -39.70 12.97
N ASN A 310 19.87 -40.99 12.76
CA ASN A 310 19.11 -42.10 13.33
C ASN A 310 18.99 -41.93 14.85
N GLY A 311 17.86 -41.38 15.33
CA GLY A 311 17.57 -41.17 16.75
C GLY A 311 17.08 -39.78 17.19
N THR A 312 16.91 -38.78 16.31
CA THR A 312 16.30 -37.50 16.71
C THR A 312 14.80 -37.63 16.95
N THR A 313 14.34 -37.26 18.16
CA THR A 313 12.91 -37.26 18.52
C THR A 313 12.17 -36.07 17.90
N GLU A 314 10.89 -36.24 17.59
CA GLU A 314 10.00 -35.22 17.00
C GLU A 314 10.06 -33.87 17.75
N HIS A 315 10.12 -33.91 19.08
CA HIS A 315 10.30 -32.73 19.93
C HIS A 315 11.62 -31.97 19.73
N GLN A 316 12.71 -32.63 19.35
CA GLN A 316 14.00 -31.97 19.10
C GLN A 316 13.98 -31.20 17.77
N VAL A 317 13.31 -31.77 16.76
CA VAL A 317 13.08 -31.10 15.47
C VAL A 317 12.18 -29.88 15.67
N GLU A 318 11.10 -30.03 16.42
CA GLU A 318 10.20 -28.91 16.76
C GLU A 318 10.91 -27.81 17.54
N SER A 319 11.76 -28.15 18.53
CA SER A 319 12.55 -27.17 19.30
C SER A 319 13.56 -26.41 18.43
N PHE A 320 14.21 -27.11 17.50
CA PHE A 320 15.12 -26.48 16.53
C PHE A 320 14.38 -25.50 15.62
N ILE A 321 13.18 -25.89 15.14
CA ILE A 321 12.34 -25.04 14.30
C ILE A 321 11.91 -23.78 15.04
N ARG A 322 11.42 -23.92 16.29
CA ARG A 322 11.01 -22.77 17.11
C ARG A 322 12.17 -21.80 17.39
N LYS A 323 13.37 -22.29 17.73
CA LYS A 323 14.54 -21.44 17.98
C LYS A 323 14.99 -20.68 16.73
N LYS A 324 14.96 -21.34 15.58
CA LYS A 324 15.33 -20.74 14.30
C LYS A 324 14.28 -19.73 13.84
N LEU A 325 13.00 -20.04 14.01
CA LEU A 325 11.89 -19.11 13.80
C LEU A 325 12.06 -17.84 14.65
N GLU A 326 12.37 -17.98 15.94
CA GLU A 326 12.63 -16.85 16.83
C GLU A 326 13.82 -15.99 16.38
N SER A 327 14.90 -16.63 15.91
CA SER A 327 16.07 -15.93 15.35
C SER A 327 15.71 -15.13 14.09
N LEU A 328 14.97 -15.73 13.15
CA LEU A 328 14.53 -15.09 11.92
C LEU A 328 13.55 -13.93 12.19
N LEU A 329 12.65 -14.08 13.18
CA LEU A 329 11.73 -13.01 13.57
C LEU A 329 12.49 -11.80 14.12
N LYS A 330 13.52 -12.06 14.93
CA LYS A 330 14.38 -11.01 15.47
C LYS A 330 15.14 -10.28 14.37
N GLU A 331 15.59 -11.00 13.34
CA GLU A 331 16.30 -10.42 12.20
C GLU A 331 15.37 -9.61 11.29
N SER A 332 14.15 -10.10 11.03
CA SER A 332 13.10 -9.35 10.33
C SER A 332 12.83 -8.00 11.01
N GLN A 333 12.63 -8.01 12.33
CA GLN A 333 12.37 -6.79 13.11
C GLN A 333 13.52 -5.78 13.08
N ILE A 334 14.77 -6.24 12.90
CA ILE A 334 15.93 -5.35 12.74
C ILE A 334 15.88 -4.69 11.37
N ARG A 335 15.65 -5.47 10.30
CA ARG A 335 15.56 -4.93 8.93
C ARG A 335 14.38 -3.98 8.72
N ASP A 336 13.23 -4.25 9.33
CA ASP A 336 12.08 -3.35 9.25
C ASP A 336 12.35 -1.98 9.92
N LYS A 337 13.29 -1.91 10.88
CA LYS A 337 13.76 -0.64 11.46
C LYS A 337 14.82 0.06 10.61
N GLU A 338 15.49 -0.67 9.74
CA GLU A 338 16.49 -0.13 8.81
C GLU A 338 15.87 0.40 7.52
N ASP A 339 14.61 0.02 7.19
CA ASP A 339 13.85 0.62 6.08
C ASP A 339 13.47 2.07 6.41
N PRO A 340 14.18 3.07 5.84
CA PRO A 340 13.99 4.48 6.20
C PRO A 340 12.65 5.05 5.70
N ASP A 341 11.90 4.29 4.89
CA ASP A 341 10.61 4.67 4.29
C ASP A 341 9.39 4.33 5.16
N SER A 342 9.60 3.83 6.39
CA SER A 342 8.59 3.99 7.44
C SER A 342 8.61 5.46 7.90
N PHE A 343 7.95 6.33 7.12
CA PHE A 343 7.91 7.80 7.27
C PHE A 343 7.48 8.31 8.67
N THR A 344 7.06 7.43 9.58
CA THR A 344 6.88 7.70 11.01
C THR A 344 8.19 7.98 11.74
N VAL A 345 9.33 7.39 11.34
CA VAL A 345 10.57 7.46 12.13
C VAL A 345 11.33 8.78 11.91
N ARG A 346 11.33 9.35 10.70
CA ARG A 346 12.06 10.61 10.42
C ARG A 346 11.43 11.83 11.10
N ALA A 347 10.10 11.83 11.28
CA ALA A 347 9.39 12.84 12.05
C ALA A 347 9.59 12.67 13.57
N LEU A 348 9.59 11.42 14.07
CA LEU A 348 9.84 11.11 15.48
C LEU A 348 11.29 11.42 15.90
N LEU A 349 12.26 11.15 15.02
CA LEU A 349 13.67 11.47 15.26
C LEU A 349 13.95 12.97 15.22
N LYS A 350 13.21 13.76 14.42
CA LYS A 350 13.29 15.23 14.48
C LYS A 350 12.68 15.78 15.78
N ALA A 351 11.53 15.26 16.21
CA ALA A 351 10.86 15.66 17.44
C ALA A 351 11.65 15.29 18.71
N THR A 352 12.32 14.13 18.72
CA THR A 352 13.15 13.69 19.85
C THR A 352 14.50 14.42 19.90
N HIS A 353 15.08 14.81 18.75
CA HIS A 353 16.35 15.56 18.75
C HIS A 353 16.20 17.04 19.15
N GLU A 354 15.01 17.62 18.98
CA GLU A 354 14.66 18.96 19.49
C GLU A 354 14.23 18.93 20.96
N GLY A 355 13.56 17.87 21.42
CA GLY A 355 13.17 17.69 22.83
C GLY A 355 14.32 17.35 23.79
N LEU A 356 15.31 16.55 23.36
CA LEU A 356 16.46 16.17 24.21
C LEU A 356 17.51 17.27 24.36
N ASN A 357 17.59 18.24 23.45
CA ASN A 357 18.55 19.34 23.55
C ASN A 357 18.03 20.55 24.35
N ALA A 358 16.73 20.60 24.69
CA ALA A 358 16.16 21.64 25.53
C ALA A 358 16.33 21.36 27.05
N HIS A 359 16.63 20.11 27.44
CA HIS A 359 16.70 19.70 28.85
C HIS A 359 18.11 19.59 29.46
N LEU A 360 19.17 19.97 28.72
CA LEU A 360 20.57 19.88 29.17
C LEU A 360 21.26 21.23 29.41
N LYS A 361 20.51 22.31 29.66
CA LYS A 361 21.08 23.57 30.15
C LYS A 361 20.20 24.25 31.22
N GLN A 362 20.39 23.86 32.48
CA GLN A 362 20.53 24.77 33.65
C GLN A 362 20.75 23.97 34.96
N SER A 363 21.78 24.41 35.69
CA SER A 363 22.51 23.92 36.88
C SER A 363 21.85 24.32 38.23
N PRO A 364 22.49 24.33 39.44
CA PRO A 364 23.72 23.71 40.01
C PRO A 364 23.56 23.06 41.44
N ASP A 365 24.70 22.61 42.01
CA ASP A 365 25.10 22.09 43.34
C ASP A 365 24.36 22.45 44.66
N VAL A 366 24.37 21.54 45.67
CA VAL A 366 25.21 21.58 46.92
C VAL A 366 24.87 20.44 47.95
N LYS A 367 25.94 19.73 48.35
CA LYS A 367 26.37 18.87 49.50
C LYS A 367 25.53 18.43 50.73
N GLU A 368 25.84 17.16 51.11
CA GLU A 368 26.11 16.51 52.44
C GLU A 368 25.02 16.42 53.53
N SER A 369 24.84 15.35 54.33
CA SER A 369 25.56 14.08 54.59
C SER A 369 24.66 13.05 55.31
N GLY A 370 25.01 11.75 55.24
CA GLY A 370 24.90 10.84 56.40
C GLY A 370 23.96 9.61 56.37
N LYS A 371 24.48 8.47 55.85
CA LYS A 371 24.36 7.04 56.30
C LYS A 371 22.95 6.39 56.47
N LYS A 372 22.68 5.10 56.18
CA LYS A 372 23.38 3.93 55.59
C LYS A 372 22.34 2.81 55.31
N SER A 373 22.77 1.79 54.54
CA SER A 373 22.19 0.44 54.31
C SER A 373 21.09 0.31 53.25
N HIS A 374 20.94 -0.79 52.50
CA HIS A 374 21.87 -1.73 51.85
C HIS A 374 21.02 -2.45 50.79
N GLY A 375 21.51 -2.64 49.56
CA GLY A 375 20.87 -3.49 48.56
C GLY A 375 21.70 -3.54 47.27
N ARG A 376 22.28 -4.71 46.99
CA ARG A 376 23.29 -4.94 45.93
C ARG A 376 22.65 -5.04 44.54
N SER A 377 23.16 -4.21 43.62
CA SER A 377 23.20 -4.39 42.17
C SER A 377 24.66 -4.22 41.75
N LEU A 378 25.15 -5.00 40.80
CA LEU A 378 26.41 -4.68 40.13
C LEU A 378 26.25 -4.76 38.62
N MET A 379 26.54 -3.61 38.03
CA MET A 379 26.51 -3.28 36.62
C MET A 379 27.69 -3.89 35.85
N THR A 380 27.40 -4.10 34.58
CA THR A 380 28.25 -3.94 33.40
C THR A 380 29.38 -2.91 33.55
N ASN A 381 30.58 -3.27 33.11
CA ASN A 381 31.55 -2.32 32.58
C ASN A 381 32.34 -2.94 31.41
N PHE A 382 32.27 -2.24 30.28
CA PHE A 382 33.09 -2.44 29.09
C PHE A 382 34.51 -1.94 29.37
N GLY A 383 35.50 -2.77 29.05
CA GLY A 383 36.91 -2.39 29.00
C GLY A 383 37.57 -2.96 27.74
N LYS A 384 38.03 -2.07 26.87
CA LYS A 384 38.87 -2.38 25.70
C LYS A 384 40.14 -3.10 26.17
N HIS A 385 40.56 -4.18 25.49
CA HIS A 385 41.94 -4.34 25.01
C HIS A 385 42.18 -5.63 24.21
N LYS A 386 42.78 -5.42 23.02
CA LYS A 386 44.01 -6.05 22.52
C LYS A 386 43.96 -7.55 22.16
N LYS A 387 43.94 -7.79 20.83
CA LYS A 387 44.40 -9.01 20.17
C LYS A 387 45.81 -9.38 20.64
N THR A 388 45.98 -10.59 21.17
CA THR A 388 47.27 -11.29 21.22
C THR A 388 47.07 -12.78 20.93
N THR A 389 47.84 -13.21 19.95
CA THR A 389 48.13 -14.56 19.45
C THR A 389 48.72 -15.48 20.52
N LYS A 390 48.33 -16.77 20.53
CA LYS A 390 49.13 -18.01 20.78
C LYS A 390 48.17 -19.22 20.81
N SER A 391 48.18 -20.08 19.78
CA SER A 391 49.02 -21.27 19.60
C SER A 391 48.71 -22.44 20.57
N ARG A 392 48.17 -23.53 20.04
CA ARG A 392 48.39 -24.89 20.54
C ARG A 392 48.56 -25.86 19.36
N SER A 393 49.79 -26.33 19.21
CA SER A 393 50.26 -27.55 18.51
C SER A 393 49.68 -28.80 19.20
N LYS A 394 49.68 -30.04 18.68
CA LYS A 394 50.38 -30.81 17.62
C LYS A 394 49.50 -32.08 17.40
N SER A 395 49.44 -32.71 16.24
CA SER A 395 50.35 -33.83 15.93
C SER A 395 50.40 -34.16 14.44
N TYR A 396 51.60 -34.51 14.02
CA TYR A 396 52.08 -34.89 12.69
C TYR A 396 51.81 -36.37 12.36
N SER A 397 51.64 -36.68 11.08
CA SER A 397 52.26 -37.84 10.44
C SER A 397 52.71 -37.42 9.04
N THR A 398 54.01 -37.55 8.80
CA THR A 398 54.73 -37.45 7.53
C THR A 398 54.49 -38.68 6.66
N ASP A 399 54.56 -38.51 5.35
CA ASP A 399 55.46 -39.28 4.47
C ASP A 399 55.64 -38.54 3.12
N ASP A 400 56.89 -38.13 2.92
CA ASP A 400 57.78 -38.13 1.74
C ASP A 400 57.38 -37.46 0.39
N GLU A 401 58.04 -36.30 0.15
CA GLU A 401 59.08 -36.01 -0.89
C GLU A 401 59.13 -36.90 -2.15
N GLU A 402 59.48 -36.47 -3.37
CA GLU A 402 60.04 -35.26 -4.01
C GLU A 402 59.88 -35.53 -5.54
N ASP A 403 59.67 -34.52 -6.41
CA ASP A 403 60.64 -34.25 -7.49
C ASP A 403 60.34 -33.02 -8.39
N THR A 404 61.35 -32.14 -8.38
CA THR A 404 61.96 -31.29 -9.40
C THR A 404 61.19 -30.39 -10.40
N GLN A 405 61.69 -29.15 -10.41
CA GLN A 405 61.39 -27.98 -11.23
C GLN A 405 62.03 -28.04 -12.63
N GLN A 406 61.38 -27.42 -13.63
CA GLN A 406 62.08 -26.44 -14.50
C GLN A 406 61.11 -25.44 -15.16
N ASN A 407 61.48 -24.16 -15.02
CA ASN A 407 60.76 -22.95 -15.46
C ASN A 407 61.20 -22.47 -16.86
N THR A 408 60.28 -21.80 -17.58
CA THR A 408 60.45 -20.52 -18.33
C THR A 408 59.10 -20.14 -18.98
N VAL A 409 58.25 -19.23 -18.44
CA VAL A 409 58.21 -17.74 -18.58
C VAL A 409 58.08 -17.33 -20.06
N LYS A 410 57.02 -16.71 -20.63
CA LYS A 410 55.93 -15.75 -20.30
C LYS A 410 54.86 -15.87 -21.43
N GLU A 411 53.57 -15.48 -21.36
CA GLU A 411 52.95 -14.23 -20.89
C GLU A 411 51.40 -14.36 -20.95
N GLY A 412 50.66 -13.63 -20.09
CA GLY A 412 49.21 -13.43 -20.23
C GLY A 412 48.39 -13.70 -18.97
N GLY A 413 48.46 -12.80 -17.98
CA GLY A 413 47.76 -12.94 -16.71
C GLY A 413 46.24 -12.73 -16.79
N GLN A 414 45.48 -13.75 -16.40
CA GLN A 414 44.13 -13.59 -15.87
C GLN A 414 44.13 -13.95 -14.38
N LEU A 415 43.73 -12.98 -13.56
CA LEU A 415 43.44 -13.13 -12.14
C LEU A 415 42.34 -14.17 -11.94
N TYR A 416 42.71 -15.34 -11.43
CA TYR A 416 41.78 -16.28 -10.82
C TYR A 416 41.16 -15.63 -9.58
N ARG A 417 39.98 -15.02 -9.72
CA ARG A 417 39.04 -14.89 -8.60
C ARG A 417 38.42 -16.28 -8.41
N LEU A 418 38.49 -16.82 -7.20
CA LEU A 418 37.73 -18.00 -6.78
C LEU A 418 36.25 -17.80 -7.14
N GLY A 419 35.80 -18.41 -8.23
CA GLY A 419 34.38 -18.44 -8.59
C GLY A 419 33.65 -19.45 -7.71
N ARG A 420 32.60 -19.02 -7.01
CA ARG A 420 31.51 -19.95 -6.65
C ARG A 420 31.07 -20.61 -7.96
N ARG A 421 31.13 -21.95 -8.04
CA ARG A 421 30.52 -22.69 -9.16
C ARG A 421 29.05 -22.29 -9.25
N ARG A 422 28.61 -21.81 -10.42
CA ARG A 422 27.21 -21.48 -10.69
C ARG A 422 26.37 -22.74 -10.48
N LYS A 423 25.30 -22.64 -9.70
CA LYS A 423 24.36 -23.77 -9.57
C LYS A 423 23.61 -23.90 -10.88
N THR A 424 23.47 -25.12 -11.38
CA THR A 424 22.69 -25.45 -12.57
C THR A 424 21.63 -26.48 -12.19
N MET A 425 20.52 -26.47 -12.92
CA MET A 425 19.47 -27.48 -12.83
C MET A 425 19.19 -28.08 -14.21
N LYS A 426 18.71 -29.32 -14.23
CA LYS A 426 18.22 -29.93 -15.48
C LYS A 426 16.79 -29.46 -15.79
N LEU A 427 16.55 -29.11 -17.04
CA LEU A 427 15.25 -28.67 -17.56
C LEU A 427 14.84 -29.57 -18.74
N CYS A 428 13.60 -30.06 -18.72
CA CYS A 428 13.02 -30.79 -19.86
C CYS A 428 12.57 -29.83 -20.98
N ARG A 429 12.67 -30.29 -22.23
CA ARG A 429 12.30 -29.51 -23.41
C ARG A 429 10.82 -29.13 -23.39
N GLU A 430 9.94 -30.04 -22.97
CA GLU A 430 8.50 -29.84 -23.02
C GLU A 430 8.01 -28.70 -22.12
N LEU A 431 8.69 -28.46 -20.99
CA LEU A 431 8.42 -27.33 -20.10
C LEU A 431 9.09 -26.04 -20.60
N SER A 432 10.31 -26.15 -21.13
CA SER A 432 11.04 -25.04 -21.76
C SER A 432 10.27 -24.41 -22.92
N ASP A 433 9.65 -25.22 -23.77
CA ASP A 433 8.93 -24.77 -24.96
C ASP A 433 7.66 -23.97 -24.64
N LEU A 434 7.12 -24.09 -23.41
CA LEU A 434 6.00 -23.28 -22.95
C LEU A 434 6.40 -21.83 -22.63
N VAL A 435 7.70 -21.55 -22.50
CA VAL A 435 8.25 -20.22 -22.19
C VAL A 435 8.50 -19.45 -23.48
N VAL A 436 7.60 -18.51 -23.80
CA VAL A 436 7.65 -17.72 -25.04
C VAL A 436 8.15 -16.29 -24.77
N TYR A 437 7.35 -15.47 -24.10
CA TYR A 437 7.60 -14.03 -23.91
C TYR A 437 8.10 -13.67 -22.49
N THR A 438 8.34 -14.66 -21.64
CA THR A 438 8.63 -14.47 -20.21
C THR A 438 9.74 -15.41 -19.72
N ASN A 439 10.87 -15.41 -20.41
CA ASN A 439 12.06 -16.19 -20.07
C ASN A 439 12.77 -15.65 -18.82
N SER A 440 12.84 -16.44 -17.75
CA SER A 440 13.56 -16.08 -16.54
C SER A 440 15.07 -16.16 -16.78
N VAL A 441 15.79 -15.08 -16.46
CA VAL A 441 17.24 -14.99 -16.60
C VAL A 441 17.89 -14.48 -15.32
N ALA A 442 19.10 -14.98 -15.03
CA ALA A 442 19.85 -14.61 -13.84
C ALA A 442 20.31 -13.14 -13.88
N ALA A 443 20.05 -12.42 -12.79
CA ALA A 443 20.40 -11.01 -12.64
C ALA A 443 21.87 -10.82 -12.25
N GLN A 444 22.80 -11.04 -13.18
CA GLN A 444 24.23 -10.82 -12.93
C GLN A 444 24.65 -9.36 -13.16
N ASP A 445 24.15 -8.73 -14.23
CA ASP A 445 24.32 -7.31 -14.53
C ASP A 445 23.12 -6.81 -15.34
N ILE A 446 22.71 -5.53 -15.17
CA ILE A 446 21.72 -4.90 -16.07
C ILE A 446 22.39 -4.73 -17.42
N VAL A 447 22.30 -5.76 -18.25
CA VAL A 447 22.81 -5.77 -19.62
C VAL A 447 21.61 -5.94 -20.54
N ASP A 448 21.35 -4.94 -21.35
CA ASP A 448 20.45 -5.08 -22.49
C ASP A 448 21.19 -5.88 -23.57
N ASP A 449 20.96 -7.19 -23.60
CA ASP A 449 21.49 -8.08 -24.62
C ASP A 449 20.69 -8.00 -25.94
N GLY A 450 19.64 -7.18 -25.99
CA GLY A 450 18.74 -7.04 -27.14
C GLY A 450 17.73 -8.17 -27.28
N THR A 451 17.68 -9.11 -26.33
CA THR A 451 16.72 -10.23 -26.34
C THR A 451 15.43 -9.81 -25.67
N THR A 452 14.36 -9.65 -26.46
CA THR A 452 13.02 -9.40 -25.93
C THR A 452 12.42 -10.67 -25.34
N GLY A 453 11.65 -10.52 -24.26
CA GLY A 453 11.03 -11.65 -23.55
C GLY A 453 11.79 -12.13 -22.32
N ASN A 454 12.99 -11.61 -22.06
CA ASN A 454 13.71 -11.87 -20.82
C ASN A 454 13.05 -11.14 -19.63
N VAL A 455 13.03 -11.81 -18.49
CA VAL A 455 12.49 -11.32 -17.22
C VAL A 455 13.56 -11.44 -16.14
N LEU A 456 14.05 -10.31 -15.63
CA LEU A 456 14.94 -10.30 -14.48
C LEU A 456 14.13 -10.38 -13.18
N SER A 457 14.53 -11.27 -12.27
CA SER A 457 13.94 -11.38 -10.93
C SER A 457 14.94 -10.92 -9.87
N PHE A 458 14.52 -10.03 -8.97
CA PHE A 458 15.35 -9.51 -7.89
C PHE A 458 14.64 -9.65 -6.54
N SER A 459 15.37 -10.09 -5.51
CA SER A 459 14.94 -9.87 -4.13
C SER A 459 14.91 -8.37 -3.82
N GLU A 460 14.02 -7.95 -2.92
CA GLU A 460 13.87 -6.53 -2.54
C GLU A 460 15.21 -5.87 -2.16
N THR A 461 16.11 -6.60 -1.49
CA THR A 461 17.41 -6.08 -1.05
C THR A 461 18.32 -5.77 -2.23
N ARG A 462 18.39 -6.66 -3.24
CA ARG A 462 19.18 -6.44 -4.45
C ARG A 462 18.55 -5.37 -5.32
N ALA A 463 17.23 -5.40 -5.49
CA ALA A 463 16.49 -4.41 -6.24
C ALA A 463 16.73 -3.00 -5.66
N HIS A 464 16.70 -2.85 -4.34
CA HIS A 464 16.95 -1.58 -3.67
C HIS A 464 18.37 -1.07 -3.96
N GLN A 465 19.39 -1.93 -3.92
CA GLN A 465 20.76 -1.55 -4.27
C GLN A 465 20.87 -1.06 -5.71
N VAL A 466 20.20 -1.75 -6.65
CA VAL A 466 20.16 -1.36 -8.06
C VAL A 466 19.46 0.00 -8.25
N VAL A 467 18.33 0.22 -7.59
CA VAL A 467 17.61 1.50 -7.63
C VAL A 467 18.47 2.64 -7.09
N GLN A 468 19.24 2.43 -6.02
CA GLN A 468 20.11 3.46 -5.44
C GLN A 468 21.34 3.77 -6.31
N GLN A 469 21.92 2.75 -6.97
CA GLN A 469 23.19 2.90 -7.68
C GLN A 469 23.05 3.13 -9.19
N LYS A 470 22.01 2.60 -9.81
CA LYS A 470 21.85 2.48 -11.28
C LYS A 470 20.41 2.76 -11.75
N SER A 471 19.68 3.67 -11.10
CA SER A 471 18.25 3.94 -11.39
C SER A 471 17.93 4.23 -12.85
N GLU A 472 18.70 5.11 -13.51
CA GLU A 472 18.45 5.49 -14.91
C GLU A 472 18.67 4.31 -15.87
N GLN A 473 19.69 3.49 -15.64
CA GLN A 473 19.93 2.27 -16.42
C GLN A 473 18.80 1.26 -16.21
N PHE A 474 18.32 1.14 -14.97
CA PHE A 474 17.23 0.25 -14.65
C PHE A 474 15.91 0.70 -15.29
N MET A 475 15.65 2.01 -15.33
CA MET A 475 14.51 2.58 -16.06
C MET A 475 14.57 2.25 -17.55
N ILE A 476 15.72 2.45 -18.20
CA ILE A 476 15.90 2.13 -19.63
C ILE A 476 15.68 0.63 -19.90
N TYR A 477 16.17 -0.24 -19.01
CA TYR A 477 15.92 -1.68 -19.11
C TYR A 477 14.41 -1.99 -19.05
N ASN A 478 13.69 -1.38 -18.10
CA ASN A 478 12.24 -1.55 -17.91
C ASN A 478 11.37 -0.92 -19.02
N GLN A 479 11.95 -0.21 -20.00
CA GLN A 479 11.25 0.25 -21.19
C GLN A 479 11.11 -0.84 -22.26
N LYS A 480 11.94 -1.90 -22.19
CA LYS A 480 12.00 -2.96 -23.21
C LYS A 480 11.74 -4.36 -22.65
N GLN A 481 12.13 -4.60 -21.40
CA GLN A 481 12.06 -5.90 -20.75
C GLN A 481 11.22 -5.83 -19.47
N LEU A 482 10.88 -6.99 -18.91
CA LEU A 482 10.12 -7.10 -17.67
C LEU A 482 11.04 -7.32 -16.48
N THR A 483 10.72 -6.69 -15.37
CA THR A 483 11.39 -6.92 -14.09
C THR A 483 10.39 -7.36 -13.04
N ARG A 484 10.74 -8.46 -12.36
CA ARG A 484 10.06 -8.97 -11.17
C ARG A 484 10.83 -8.64 -9.91
N ILE A 485 10.14 -8.06 -8.93
CA ILE A 485 10.66 -7.84 -7.58
C ILE A 485 9.87 -8.72 -6.62
N TYR A 486 10.55 -9.39 -5.69
CA TYR A 486 9.90 -10.23 -4.68
C TYR A 486 10.42 -9.96 -3.27
N PRO A 487 9.62 -10.26 -2.23
CA PRO A 487 9.98 -10.04 -0.83
C PRO A 487 11.26 -10.76 -0.42
N SER A 488 11.98 -10.20 0.54
CA SER A 488 13.12 -10.89 1.14
C SER A 488 12.68 -12.16 1.88
N ALA A 489 13.51 -13.22 1.82
CA ALA A 489 13.31 -14.44 2.61
C ALA A 489 13.23 -14.19 4.14
N TYR A 490 13.74 -13.06 4.62
CA TYR A 490 13.66 -12.68 6.03
C TYR A 490 12.26 -12.20 6.45
N ARG A 491 11.36 -11.90 5.51
CA ARG A 491 9.96 -11.55 5.79
C ARG A 491 9.14 -12.80 6.06
N ILE A 492 9.54 -13.53 7.10
CA ILE A 492 8.96 -14.83 7.45
C ILE A 492 7.50 -14.71 7.91
N ASP A 493 7.10 -13.55 8.42
CA ASP A 493 5.73 -13.20 8.78
C ASP A 493 4.86 -12.85 7.56
N SER A 494 5.42 -12.96 6.34
CA SER A 494 4.81 -12.54 5.08
C SER A 494 4.55 -11.04 5.00
N SER A 495 5.26 -10.21 5.77
CA SER A 495 5.21 -8.74 5.61
C SER A 495 5.56 -8.32 4.18
N ASN A 496 5.17 -7.10 3.81
CA ASN A 496 5.38 -6.55 2.47
C ASN A 496 6.32 -5.35 2.52
N PHE A 497 7.28 -5.31 1.60
CA PHE A 497 8.14 -4.14 1.37
C PHE A 497 7.37 -3.00 0.72
N ASN A 498 7.93 -1.79 0.76
CA ASN A 498 7.36 -0.63 0.07
C ASN A 498 7.51 -0.78 -1.47
N PRO A 499 6.42 -0.91 -2.25
CA PRO A 499 6.51 -1.13 -3.70
C PRO A 499 6.92 0.12 -4.49
N LEU A 500 6.80 1.31 -3.88
CA LEU A 500 6.92 2.60 -4.55
C LEU A 500 8.27 2.84 -5.23
N PRO A 501 9.45 2.57 -4.62
CA PRO A 501 10.73 2.80 -5.27
C PRO A 501 10.90 2.00 -6.57
N TYR A 502 10.30 0.81 -6.64
CA TYR A 502 10.38 -0.08 -7.79
C TYR A 502 9.40 0.34 -8.90
N TRP A 503 8.18 0.75 -8.55
CA TRP A 503 7.28 1.37 -9.52
C TRP A 503 7.87 2.66 -10.10
N ASN A 504 8.52 3.49 -9.29
CA ASN A 504 9.23 4.69 -9.73
C ASN A 504 10.43 4.38 -10.64
N ALA A 505 11.03 3.19 -10.51
CA ALA A 505 12.06 2.68 -11.42
C ALA A 505 11.48 1.96 -12.65
N GLY A 506 10.15 1.90 -12.80
CA GLY A 506 9.47 1.35 -13.96
C GLY A 506 9.27 -0.17 -13.93
N CYS A 507 9.58 -0.84 -12.82
CA CYS A 507 9.41 -2.27 -12.65
C CYS A 507 7.92 -2.66 -12.72
N GLN A 508 7.62 -3.70 -13.48
CA GLN A 508 6.25 -4.09 -13.82
C GLN A 508 5.67 -5.11 -12.84
N LEU A 509 6.46 -6.14 -12.49
CA LEU A 509 6.02 -7.30 -11.69
C LEU A 509 6.49 -7.16 -10.24
N VAL A 510 6.00 -6.15 -9.52
CA VAL A 510 6.33 -5.93 -8.11
C VAL A 510 5.43 -6.83 -7.26
N ALA A 511 5.92 -8.03 -6.93
CA ALA A 511 5.15 -9.08 -6.29
C ALA A 511 5.05 -8.87 -4.77
N LEU A 512 3.82 -8.95 -4.24
CA LEU A 512 3.53 -8.79 -2.81
C LEU A 512 2.81 -10.04 -2.26
N ASN A 513 2.91 -10.25 -0.95
CA ASN A 513 2.17 -11.27 -0.20
C ASN A 513 0.71 -10.82 -0.01
N TYR A 514 -0.24 -11.38 -0.77
CA TYR A 514 -1.67 -10.98 -0.77
C TYR A 514 -2.44 -11.40 0.49
N GLN A 515 -1.91 -12.38 1.22
CA GLN A 515 -2.46 -12.80 2.51
C GLN A 515 -2.19 -11.79 3.63
N SER A 516 -1.27 -10.84 3.42
CA SER A 516 -0.85 -9.86 4.43
C SER A 516 -1.47 -8.48 4.17
N GLU A 517 -2.40 -8.10 5.03
CA GLU A 517 -2.98 -6.76 5.04
C GLU A 517 -1.99 -5.70 5.53
N GLY A 518 -2.28 -4.43 5.26
CA GLY A 518 -1.50 -3.29 5.75
C GLY A 518 -1.22 -2.26 4.66
N ARG A 519 -0.40 -1.25 4.99
CA ARG A 519 -0.13 -0.10 4.11
C ARG A 519 0.25 -0.52 2.69
N MET A 520 1.19 -1.45 2.55
CA MET A 520 1.73 -1.80 1.22
C MET A 520 0.69 -2.49 0.33
N MET A 521 -0.15 -3.35 0.92
CA MET A 521 -1.26 -3.98 0.18
C MET A 521 -2.37 -2.97 -0.14
N GLN A 522 -2.64 -2.00 0.74
CA GLN A 522 -3.56 -0.89 0.46
C GLN A 522 -3.08 -0.04 -0.72
N LEU A 523 -1.78 0.26 -0.81
CA LEU A 523 -1.22 0.98 -1.97
C LEU A 523 -1.35 0.17 -3.26
N ASN A 524 -1.06 -1.14 -3.19
CA ASN A 524 -1.22 -2.06 -4.32
C ASN A 524 -2.68 -2.09 -4.82
N ARG A 525 -3.64 -2.31 -3.92
CA ARG A 525 -5.06 -2.29 -4.25
C ARG A 525 -5.50 -0.96 -4.83
N ALA A 526 -5.09 0.17 -4.24
CA ALA A 526 -5.44 1.49 -4.75
C ALA A 526 -4.90 1.74 -6.17
N LYS A 527 -3.64 1.33 -6.43
CA LYS A 527 -3.02 1.45 -7.75
C LYS A 527 -3.77 0.62 -8.79
N PHE A 528 -4.08 -0.64 -8.48
CA PHE A 528 -4.67 -1.59 -9.43
C PHE A 528 -6.20 -1.57 -9.50
N LYS A 529 -6.89 -0.90 -8.55
CA LYS A 529 -8.34 -0.65 -8.63
C LYS A 529 -8.73 0.27 -9.79
N THR A 530 -7.79 1.09 -10.28
CA THR A 530 -8.01 1.89 -11.50
C THR A 530 -8.08 1.01 -12.74
N ASN A 531 -8.50 1.58 -13.87
CA ASN A 531 -8.57 0.92 -15.17
C ASN A 531 -9.41 -0.37 -15.12
N GLY A 532 -10.56 -0.30 -14.44
CA GLY A 532 -11.51 -1.40 -14.31
C GLY A 532 -11.04 -2.59 -13.48
N ASN A 533 -10.09 -2.38 -12.56
CA ASN A 533 -9.49 -3.45 -11.77
C ASN A 533 -8.92 -4.58 -12.64
N CYS A 534 -8.46 -4.26 -13.86
CA CYS A 534 -7.98 -5.26 -14.80
C CYS A 534 -6.58 -5.79 -14.48
N GLY A 535 -5.91 -5.24 -13.46
CA GLY A 535 -4.57 -5.65 -13.04
C GLY A 535 -3.43 -5.12 -13.91
N TYR A 536 -3.74 -4.35 -14.96
CA TYR A 536 -2.79 -3.66 -15.83
C TYR A 536 -3.01 -2.16 -15.75
N VAL A 537 -1.96 -1.40 -15.41
CA VAL A 537 -2.00 0.07 -15.34
C VAL A 537 -0.87 0.64 -16.17
N LEU A 538 -1.22 1.41 -17.21
CA LEU A 538 -0.27 1.99 -18.14
C LEU A 538 0.68 2.95 -17.42
N LYS A 539 1.99 2.80 -17.68
CA LYS A 539 3.02 3.73 -17.19
C LYS A 539 2.92 5.06 -17.95
N PRO A 540 3.29 6.19 -17.32
CA PRO A 540 3.43 7.46 -18.02
C PRO A 540 4.39 7.34 -19.21
N GLN A 541 4.08 8.05 -20.29
CA GLN A 541 4.85 7.99 -21.54
C GLN A 541 6.34 8.27 -21.35
N GLN A 542 6.69 9.17 -20.42
CA GLN A 542 8.07 9.55 -20.10
C GLN A 542 8.86 8.43 -19.41
N MET A 543 8.17 7.47 -18.80
CA MET A 543 8.79 6.26 -18.24
C MET A 543 8.89 5.13 -19.27
N CYS A 544 8.16 5.22 -20.38
CA CYS A 544 8.16 4.22 -21.44
C CYS A 544 9.19 4.49 -22.53
N LYS A 545 9.68 5.74 -22.66
CA LYS A 545 10.66 6.13 -23.69
C LYS A 545 11.61 7.21 -23.17
N GLY A 546 12.89 7.08 -23.49
CA GLY A 546 13.92 8.09 -23.23
C GLY A 546 14.49 8.05 -21.82
N THR A 547 15.23 9.09 -21.44
CA THR A 547 15.85 9.18 -20.12
C THR A 547 14.88 9.79 -19.12
N PHE A 548 14.66 9.10 -18.00
CA PHE A 548 13.84 9.58 -16.89
C PHE A 548 14.54 9.29 -15.56
N ASN A 549 14.65 10.32 -14.72
CA ASN A 549 15.25 10.20 -13.40
C ASN A 549 14.17 10.39 -12.31
N PRO A 550 13.78 9.33 -11.58
CA PRO A 550 12.72 9.42 -10.57
C PRO A 550 13.11 10.27 -9.35
N PHE A 551 14.39 10.59 -9.16
CA PHE A 551 14.89 11.39 -8.02
C PHE A 551 15.06 12.87 -8.37
N SER A 552 14.71 13.28 -9.59
CA SER A 552 14.73 14.70 -9.97
C SER A 552 13.75 15.51 -9.13
N GLY A 553 14.19 16.69 -8.67
CA GLY A 553 13.30 17.67 -8.02
C GLY A 553 12.36 18.39 -8.99
N ASP A 554 12.53 18.18 -10.29
CA ASP A 554 11.60 18.61 -11.34
C ASP A 554 11.62 17.55 -12.46
N PRO A 555 10.86 16.45 -12.32
CA PRO A 555 10.94 15.31 -13.22
C PRO A 555 10.39 15.64 -14.61
N LEU A 556 9.47 16.59 -14.71
CA LEU A 556 8.83 17.03 -15.96
C LEU A 556 8.84 18.56 -16.08
N PRO A 557 10.00 19.21 -16.34
CA PRO A 557 10.11 20.67 -16.35
C PRO A 557 9.25 21.38 -17.41
N ALA A 558 8.91 20.66 -18.48
CA ALA A 558 8.09 21.17 -19.57
C ALA A 558 6.58 20.99 -19.35
N ASN A 559 6.16 20.26 -18.32
CA ASN A 559 4.76 19.96 -18.05
C ASN A 559 4.25 20.79 -16.87
N PRO A 560 2.96 21.19 -16.88
CA PRO A 560 2.35 21.85 -15.73
C PRO A 560 2.28 20.88 -14.53
N LYS A 561 2.57 21.41 -13.36
CA LYS A 561 2.36 20.72 -12.08
C LYS A 561 0.88 20.82 -11.71
N LYS A 562 0.39 19.92 -10.87
CA LYS A 562 -0.97 20.01 -10.33
C LYS A 562 -0.94 20.52 -8.89
N GLN A 563 -1.84 21.43 -8.56
CA GLN A 563 -2.14 21.80 -7.18
C GLN A 563 -3.41 21.09 -6.75
N LEU A 564 -3.32 20.24 -5.72
CA LEU A 564 -4.48 19.69 -5.05
C LEU A 564 -4.81 20.56 -3.84
N ILE A 565 -5.98 21.19 -3.86
CA ILE A 565 -6.53 21.93 -2.74
C ILE A 565 -7.69 21.10 -2.20
N LEU A 566 -7.51 20.59 -0.99
CA LEU A 566 -8.45 19.69 -0.34
C LEU A 566 -9.01 20.37 0.90
N LYS A 567 -10.30 20.71 0.89
CA LYS A 567 -11.00 21.18 2.07
C LYS A 567 -11.61 19.97 2.80
N VAL A 568 -11.04 19.59 3.93
CA VAL A 568 -11.55 18.53 4.81
C VAL A 568 -12.64 19.14 5.70
N ILE A 569 -13.89 18.75 5.45
CA ILE A 569 -15.06 19.43 6.02
C ILE A 569 -15.51 18.73 7.30
N SER A 570 -15.92 17.46 7.21
CA SER A 570 -16.52 16.73 8.31
C SER A 570 -16.32 15.21 8.18
N GLY A 571 -16.52 14.48 9.27
CA GLY A 571 -16.51 13.01 9.31
C GLY A 571 -17.90 12.48 9.58
N GLN A 572 -18.14 11.21 9.28
CA GLN A 572 -19.39 10.52 9.53
C GLN A 572 -19.11 9.14 10.12
N GLN A 573 -19.74 8.83 11.25
CA GLN A 573 -19.79 7.51 11.88
C GLN A 573 -18.42 6.82 11.97
N LEU A 574 -17.40 7.57 12.38
CA LEU A 574 -16.07 7.04 12.58
C LEU A 574 -16.11 6.04 13.75
N PRO A 575 -15.69 4.78 13.53
CA PRO A 575 -15.76 3.77 14.57
C PRO A 575 -14.68 4.02 15.64
N LYS A 576 -14.85 3.39 16.79
CA LYS A 576 -13.76 3.28 17.77
C LYS A 576 -12.71 2.30 17.24
N PRO A 577 -11.41 2.56 17.46
CA PRO A 577 -10.36 1.60 17.15
C PRO A 577 -10.64 0.24 17.84
N PRO A 578 -10.57 -0.89 17.13
CA PRO A 578 -10.89 -2.20 17.69
C PRO A 578 -9.95 -2.61 18.84
N ASP A 579 -8.70 -2.12 18.81
CA ASP A 579 -7.66 -2.40 19.81
C ASP A 579 -7.66 -1.38 20.97
N SER A 580 -8.63 -0.46 21.03
CA SER A 580 -8.75 0.47 22.14
C SER A 580 -8.82 -0.30 23.47
N MET A 581 -8.03 0.13 24.46
CA MET A 581 -7.89 -0.54 25.78
C MET A 581 -9.22 -0.84 26.49
N PHE A 582 -10.29 -0.14 26.11
CA PHE A 582 -11.61 -0.24 26.73
C PHE A 582 -12.71 -0.78 25.78
N GLY A 583 -12.35 -1.22 24.56
CA GLY A 583 -13.25 -1.81 23.55
C GLY A 583 -14.47 -0.94 23.21
N ASP A 584 -15.63 -1.55 22.96
CA ASP A 584 -16.89 -0.84 22.64
C ASP A 584 -17.37 0.11 23.76
N ARG A 585 -16.95 -0.13 25.00
CA ARG A 585 -17.23 0.73 26.16
C ARG A 585 -16.19 1.86 26.31
N GLY A 586 -15.21 1.92 25.41
CA GLY A 586 -14.11 2.85 25.49
C GLY A 586 -14.50 4.30 25.33
N GLU A 587 -13.49 5.15 25.46
CA GLU A 587 -13.62 6.60 25.33
C GLU A 587 -14.16 6.96 23.94
N ILE A 588 -14.74 8.14 23.86
CA ILE A 588 -15.19 8.65 22.57
C ILE A 588 -13.95 9.14 21.87
N ILE A 589 -13.83 8.82 20.58
CA ILE A 589 -12.61 9.15 19.84
C ILE A 589 -12.45 10.66 19.68
N ASP A 590 -11.20 11.09 19.55
CA ASP A 590 -10.75 12.45 19.29
C ASP A 590 -10.16 12.54 17.86
N PRO A 591 -10.98 12.57 16.78
CA PRO A 591 -10.46 12.24 15.47
C PRO A 591 -9.78 13.43 14.78
N PHE A 592 -8.73 13.13 14.03
CA PHE A 592 -8.14 14.03 13.04
C PHE A 592 -7.84 13.28 11.74
N VAL A 593 -7.74 14.04 10.64
CA VAL A 593 -7.47 13.50 9.31
C VAL A 593 -6.06 13.87 8.87
N GLU A 594 -5.25 12.87 8.53
CA GLU A 594 -3.95 13.03 7.88
C GLU A 594 -4.10 12.66 6.39
N VAL A 595 -3.60 13.52 5.50
CA VAL A 595 -3.62 13.29 4.04
C VAL A 595 -2.19 13.19 3.55
N GLU A 596 -1.87 12.06 2.93
CA GLU A 596 -0.54 11.69 2.44
C GLU A 596 -0.57 11.61 0.90
N ILE A 597 0.32 12.35 0.24
CA ILE A 597 0.64 12.21 -1.19
C ILE A 597 1.80 11.23 -1.32
N ILE A 598 1.63 10.21 -2.16
CA ILE A 598 2.59 9.11 -2.32
C ILE A 598 2.90 8.98 -3.81
N GLY A 599 4.16 9.08 -4.22
CA GLY A 599 4.52 9.04 -5.64
C GLY A 599 6.02 9.10 -5.85
N LEU A 600 6.47 10.00 -6.71
CA LEU A 600 7.90 10.32 -6.77
C LEU A 600 8.36 10.93 -5.43
N PRO A 601 9.65 10.78 -5.05
CA PRO A 601 10.19 11.39 -3.84
C PRO A 601 9.93 12.90 -3.71
N VAL A 602 9.87 13.63 -4.84
CA VAL A 602 9.55 15.08 -4.86
C VAL A 602 8.08 15.38 -4.52
N ASP A 603 7.18 14.44 -4.78
CA ASP A 603 5.73 14.57 -4.54
C ASP A 603 5.33 14.05 -3.16
N CYS A 604 6.15 13.19 -2.56
CA CYS A 604 5.88 12.60 -1.25
C CYS A 604 5.82 13.67 -0.15
N CYS A 605 4.62 13.96 0.34
CA CYS A 605 4.37 14.91 1.41
C CYS A 605 3.10 14.54 2.17
N LYS A 606 2.91 15.10 3.37
CA LYS A 606 1.70 14.90 4.16
C LYS A 606 1.36 16.14 4.96
N ASP A 607 0.07 16.32 5.20
CA ASP A 607 -0.48 17.37 6.05
C ASP A 607 -1.69 16.83 6.84
N GLN A 608 -2.11 17.51 7.90
CA GLN A 608 -3.18 17.01 8.76
C GLN A 608 -4.06 18.13 9.31
N THR A 609 -5.30 17.80 9.64
CA THR A 609 -6.24 18.72 10.32
C THR A 609 -5.93 18.84 11.81
N ARG A 610 -6.60 19.78 12.48
CA ARG A 610 -6.70 19.74 13.95
C ARG A 610 -7.47 18.51 14.44
N VAL A 611 -7.32 18.23 15.73
CA VAL A 611 -8.10 17.24 16.48
C VAL A 611 -9.48 17.83 16.82
N VAL A 612 -10.52 17.01 16.70
CA VAL A 612 -11.86 17.32 17.23
C VAL A 612 -12.06 16.46 18.46
N ASP A 613 -12.28 17.07 19.62
CA ASP A 613 -12.42 16.31 20.85
C ASP A 613 -13.81 15.64 20.93
N ASP A 614 -13.85 14.40 21.44
CA ASP A 614 -15.03 13.70 21.92
C ASP A 614 -16.15 13.52 20.87
N ASN A 615 -15.80 13.36 19.59
CA ASN A 615 -16.77 13.25 18.50
C ASN A 615 -16.31 12.40 17.32
N GLY A 616 -16.62 11.10 17.35
CA GLY A 616 -16.53 10.21 16.17
C GLY A 616 -17.79 10.17 15.30
N PHE A 617 -18.95 10.60 15.81
CA PHE A 617 -20.22 10.49 15.07
C PHE A 617 -20.31 11.45 13.88
N ASN A 618 -19.98 12.72 14.10
CA ASN A 618 -20.06 13.77 13.10
C ASN A 618 -19.06 14.93 13.35
N PRO A 619 -17.76 14.65 13.47
CA PRO A 619 -16.75 15.69 13.66
C PRO A 619 -16.73 16.69 12.50
N VAL A 620 -16.38 17.95 12.78
CA VAL A 620 -16.28 19.03 11.77
C VAL A 620 -14.93 19.72 11.91
N TRP A 621 -14.12 19.65 10.85
CA TRP A 621 -12.80 20.26 10.78
C TRP A 621 -12.82 21.58 10.01
N GLU A 622 -13.43 21.63 8.83
CA GLU A 622 -13.47 22.84 7.97
C GLU A 622 -12.07 23.43 7.69
N GLU A 623 -11.09 22.57 7.38
CA GLU A 623 -9.70 22.95 7.14
C GLU A 623 -9.28 22.67 5.70
N THR A 624 -8.37 23.49 5.16
CA THR A 624 -7.87 23.36 3.78
C THR A 624 -6.42 22.95 3.78
N LEU A 625 -6.13 21.81 3.17
CA LEU A 625 -4.79 21.27 2.93
C LEU A 625 -4.42 21.51 1.46
N THR A 626 -3.18 21.89 1.18
CA THR A 626 -2.72 22.19 -0.19
C THR A 626 -1.45 21.44 -0.53
N PHE A 627 -1.47 20.72 -1.64
CA PHE A 627 -0.36 19.90 -2.12
C PHE A 627 0.03 20.27 -3.55
N THR A 628 1.32 20.22 -3.86
CA THR A 628 1.84 20.37 -5.23
C THR A 628 2.37 19.03 -5.71
N VAL A 629 1.87 18.57 -6.86
CA VAL A 629 2.19 17.26 -7.43
C VAL A 629 2.79 17.46 -8.83
N HIS A 630 4.00 16.94 -9.02
CA HIS A 630 4.80 17.05 -10.22
C HIS A 630 4.46 15.95 -11.22
N MET A 631 4.18 14.73 -10.75
CA MET A 631 3.80 13.60 -11.61
C MET A 631 2.49 12.95 -11.15
N PRO A 632 1.34 13.63 -11.37
CA PRO A 632 0.03 13.17 -10.93
C PRO A 632 -0.36 11.79 -11.47
N GLU A 633 0.18 11.36 -12.61
CA GLU A 633 -0.17 10.10 -13.27
C GLU A 633 0.22 8.86 -12.46
N ILE A 634 1.23 8.96 -11.58
CA ILE A 634 1.68 7.87 -10.71
C ILE A 634 1.49 8.16 -9.22
N ALA A 635 0.98 9.34 -8.88
CA ALA A 635 0.72 9.72 -7.50
C ALA A 635 -0.55 9.03 -6.97
N LEU A 636 -0.51 8.68 -5.69
CA LEU A 636 -1.64 8.22 -4.88
C LEU A 636 -1.92 9.28 -3.82
N VAL A 637 -3.18 9.40 -3.44
CA VAL A 637 -3.65 10.23 -2.33
C VAL A 637 -4.28 9.31 -1.29
N ARG A 638 -3.75 9.36 -0.08
CA ARG A 638 -4.13 8.49 1.03
C ARG A 638 -4.70 9.33 2.17
N PHE A 639 -5.95 9.07 2.50
CA PHE A 639 -6.69 9.67 3.60
C PHE A 639 -6.62 8.74 4.79
N LEU A 640 -6.18 9.25 5.94
CA LEU A 640 -6.02 8.50 7.18
C LEU A 640 -6.82 9.20 8.26
N VAL A 641 -7.64 8.44 8.97
CA VAL A 641 -8.31 8.90 10.18
C VAL A 641 -7.60 8.28 11.38
N TRP A 642 -7.22 9.14 12.31
CA TRP A 642 -6.55 8.79 13.54
C TRP A 642 -7.38 9.27 14.72
N ASP A 643 -7.34 8.51 15.80
CA ASP A 643 -7.80 8.88 17.12
C ASP A 643 -6.61 9.46 17.91
N HIS A 644 -6.80 10.61 18.57
CA HIS A 644 -5.75 11.21 19.37
C HIS A 644 -5.86 10.78 20.83
N ASP A 645 -4.90 9.99 21.30
CA ASP A 645 -4.83 9.56 22.70
C ASP A 645 -3.74 10.30 23.47
N PRO A 646 -3.87 10.46 24.80
CA PRO A 646 -2.82 11.05 25.65
C PRO A 646 -1.45 10.35 25.53
N ILE A 647 -1.44 9.06 25.17
CA ILE A 647 -0.23 8.23 25.08
C ILE A 647 0.24 8.08 23.62
N GLY A 648 -0.56 8.47 22.63
CA GLY A 648 -0.21 8.28 21.23
C GLY A 648 -1.32 8.64 20.25
N ARG A 649 -1.53 7.76 19.27
CA ARG A 649 -2.64 7.86 18.32
C ARG A 649 -3.00 6.47 17.83
N ASP A 650 -4.29 6.20 17.77
CA ASP A 650 -4.81 4.93 17.31
C ASP A 650 -5.38 5.05 15.90
N PHE A 651 -5.16 4.02 15.08
CA PHE A 651 -5.62 4.02 13.70
C PHE A 651 -7.12 3.70 13.64
N VAL A 652 -7.91 4.60 13.02
CA VAL A 652 -9.36 4.42 12.87
C VAL A 652 -9.69 3.81 11.51
N GLY A 653 -9.14 4.36 10.43
CA GLY A 653 -9.44 3.89 9.09
C GLY A 653 -8.68 4.66 8.00
N GLN A 654 -8.72 4.15 6.77
CA GLN A 654 -8.05 4.78 5.64
C GLN A 654 -8.80 4.62 4.34
N ARG A 655 -8.53 5.50 3.38
CA ARG A 655 -8.86 5.30 1.97
C ARG A 655 -7.70 5.77 1.11
N THR A 656 -7.25 4.94 0.18
CA THR A 656 -6.22 5.32 -0.80
C THR A 656 -6.80 5.28 -2.21
N VAL A 657 -6.53 6.31 -3.01
CA VAL A 657 -6.97 6.45 -4.39
C VAL A 657 -5.83 6.98 -5.26
N THR A 658 -5.81 6.66 -6.56
CA THR A 658 -4.86 7.30 -7.48
C THR A 658 -5.26 8.76 -7.69
N PHE A 659 -4.28 9.66 -7.83
CA PHE A 659 -4.54 11.08 -8.07
C PHE A 659 -5.37 11.27 -9.35
N SER A 660 -5.08 10.51 -10.41
CA SER A 660 -5.84 10.54 -11.65
C SER A 660 -7.30 10.12 -11.50
N SER A 661 -7.66 9.35 -10.47
CA SER A 661 -9.04 8.94 -10.20
C SER A 661 -9.77 9.88 -9.26
N LEU A 662 -9.17 11.01 -8.84
CA LEU A 662 -9.86 12.02 -8.05
C LEU A 662 -10.83 12.82 -8.91
N VAL A 663 -12.05 13.02 -8.40
CA VAL A 663 -13.04 13.92 -9.03
C VAL A 663 -13.16 15.22 -8.21
N PRO A 664 -13.11 16.41 -8.84
CA PRO A 664 -13.33 17.69 -8.16
C PRO A 664 -14.74 17.82 -7.55
N GLY A 665 -14.93 18.84 -6.71
CA GLY A 665 -16.20 19.15 -6.06
C GLY A 665 -16.36 18.50 -4.68
N TYR A 666 -17.59 18.49 -4.17
CA TYR A 666 -17.92 17.90 -2.87
C TYR A 666 -18.05 16.38 -2.98
N ARG A 667 -17.22 15.64 -2.26
CA ARG A 667 -17.13 14.17 -2.33
C ARG A 667 -17.12 13.53 -0.96
N HIS A 668 -17.62 12.30 -0.91
CA HIS A 668 -17.41 11.41 0.22
C HIS A 668 -16.19 10.52 -0.03
N VAL A 669 -15.34 10.44 0.98
CA VAL A 669 -14.22 9.49 1.08
C VAL A 669 -14.64 8.40 2.04
N TYR A 670 -15.21 7.32 1.50
CA TYR A 670 -15.56 6.14 2.29
C TYR A 670 -14.31 5.40 2.73
N LEU A 671 -14.20 5.11 4.03
CA LEU A 671 -13.06 4.40 4.60
C LEU A 671 -13.15 2.91 4.25
N GLU A 672 -12.02 2.34 3.85
CA GLU A 672 -11.95 0.97 3.35
C GLU A 672 -12.25 -0.03 4.47
N GLY A 673 -13.16 -0.99 4.20
CA GLY A 673 -13.56 -2.02 5.15
C GLY A 673 -14.51 -1.57 6.26
N LEU A 674 -14.92 -0.29 6.27
CA LEU A 674 -15.81 0.27 7.28
C LEU A 674 -17.14 0.70 6.65
N THR A 675 -18.25 0.13 7.15
CA THR A 675 -19.59 0.46 6.64
C THR A 675 -19.99 1.84 7.14
N GLU A 676 -20.54 2.69 6.26
CA GLU A 676 -20.98 4.08 6.55
C GLU A 676 -19.92 5.09 7.00
N ALA A 677 -18.72 4.66 7.42
CA ALA A 677 -17.68 5.57 7.88
C ALA A 677 -17.06 6.35 6.71
N SER A 678 -17.13 7.68 6.74
CA SER A 678 -16.59 8.51 5.68
C SER A 678 -16.09 9.88 6.13
N ILE A 679 -15.29 10.49 5.27
CA ILE A 679 -14.88 11.90 5.38
C ILE A 679 -15.54 12.66 4.23
N PHE A 680 -16.17 13.79 4.51
CA PHE A 680 -16.69 14.71 3.52
C PHE A 680 -15.66 15.78 3.19
N VAL A 681 -15.36 15.93 1.91
CA VAL A 681 -14.31 16.82 1.43
C VAL A 681 -14.78 17.65 0.24
N HIS A 682 -14.17 18.79 0.00
CA HIS A 682 -14.25 19.51 -1.27
C HIS A 682 -12.89 19.52 -1.96
N ILE A 683 -12.85 19.14 -3.23
CA ILE A 683 -11.63 18.92 -4.01
C ILE A 683 -11.54 19.94 -5.14
N THR A 684 -10.43 20.67 -5.20
CA THR A 684 -10.06 21.51 -6.34
C THR A 684 -8.70 21.08 -6.86
N ILE A 685 -8.59 20.89 -8.18
CA ILE A 685 -7.33 20.56 -8.86
C ILE A 685 -7.03 21.65 -9.86
N ASN A 686 -5.95 22.41 -9.61
CA ASN A 686 -5.49 23.48 -10.48
C ASN A 686 -4.21 23.09 -11.20
N GLU A 687 -3.95 23.67 -12.37
CA GLU A 687 -2.66 23.59 -13.03
C GLU A 687 -1.76 24.75 -12.59
N ILE A 688 -0.52 24.44 -12.21
CA ILE A 688 0.52 25.41 -11.91
C ILE A 688 1.61 25.30 -12.97
N TYR A 689 1.83 26.40 -13.67
CA TYR A 689 3.00 26.58 -14.51
C TYR A 689 4.12 27.17 -13.65
N GLY A 690 5.32 26.58 -13.70
CA GLY A 690 6.49 27.14 -13.01
C GLY A 690 6.77 28.57 -13.47
N LYS A 691 7.54 29.35 -12.69
CA LYS A 691 8.04 30.65 -13.17
C LYS A 691 8.84 30.40 -14.46
N TRP A 692 8.26 30.76 -15.59
CA TRP A 692 8.85 30.61 -16.91
C TRP A 692 10.26 31.20 -16.93
N SER A 693 11.28 30.35 -17.07
CA SER A 693 12.63 30.83 -17.39
C SER A 693 12.60 31.28 -18.87
N PRO A 694 12.99 32.52 -19.20
CA PRO A 694 12.98 33.03 -20.58
C PRO A 694 13.84 32.23 -21.57
N LEU A 695 14.64 31.27 -21.08
CA LEU A 695 15.50 30.41 -21.91
C LEU A 695 14.75 29.29 -22.65
N ILE A 696 13.49 28.99 -22.28
CA ILE A 696 12.69 27.92 -22.91
C ILE A 696 11.94 28.40 -24.18
N LEU A 697 12.02 29.70 -24.51
CA LEU A 697 11.44 30.28 -25.73
C LEU A 697 12.27 30.06 -27.01
N ASN A 698 13.34 29.28 -26.95
CA ASN A 698 14.06 28.92 -28.16
C ASN A 698 13.38 27.68 -28.78
N PRO A 699 12.72 27.77 -29.95
CA PRO A 699 12.06 26.62 -30.59
C PRO A 699 13.02 25.44 -30.81
N SER A 700 14.32 25.71 -30.88
CA SER A 700 15.38 24.71 -30.91
C SER A 700 15.38 23.79 -29.67
N TYR A 701 15.09 24.32 -28.47
CA TYR A 701 15.14 23.56 -27.21
C TYR A 701 13.92 22.64 -27.08
N THR A 702 12.73 23.12 -27.44
CA THR A 702 11.51 22.31 -27.49
C THR A 702 11.60 21.20 -28.53
N ILE A 703 12.19 21.48 -29.70
CA ILE A 703 12.39 20.48 -30.76
C ILE A 703 13.46 19.44 -30.36
N LEU A 704 14.59 19.84 -29.75
CA LEU A 704 15.58 18.86 -29.25
C LEU A 704 15.02 17.97 -28.13
N HIS A 705 14.13 18.51 -27.28
CA HIS A 705 13.53 17.75 -26.18
C HIS A 705 12.43 16.79 -26.67
N PHE A 706 11.62 17.17 -27.66
CA PHE A 706 10.67 16.27 -28.32
C PHE A 706 11.36 15.17 -29.13
N LEU A 707 12.58 15.42 -29.63
CA LEU A 707 13.39 14.44 -30.37
C LEU A 707 14.34 13.62 -29.47
N GLY A 708 14.26 13.73 -28.14
CA GLY A 708 15.03 12.91 -27.21
C GLY A 708 16.56 13.10 -27.27
N ALA A 709 17.04 14.23 -27.79
CA ALA A 709 18.47 14.49 -27.95
C ALA A 709 18.96 15.54 -26.95
N THR A 710 19.39 15.14 -25.76
CA THR A 710 20.24 15.98 -24.90
C THR A 710 21.70 15.55 -25.08
N LYS A 711 22.45 16.28 -25.93
CA LYS A 711 23.85 15.95 -26.24
C LYS A 711 24.78 16.21 -25.06
N ASN A 712 25.38 15.14 -24.54
CA ASN A 712 26.80 15.13 -24.15
C ASN A 712 27.65 15.28 -25.41
N ARG A 713 28.25 16.46 -25.65
CA ARG A 713 29.45 16.65 -26.50
C ARG A 713 30.00 18.06 -26.29
N GLN A 714 31.03 18.19 -25.45
CA GLN A 714 31.90 19.36 -25.46
C GLN A 714 32.61 19.43 -26.82
N LEU A 715 32.39 20.51 -27.56
CA LEU A 715 33.19 20.88 -28.73
C LEU A 715 34.43 21.63 -28.25
N GLN A 716 35.60 20.98 -28.37
CA GLN A 716 36.89 21.67 -28.39
C GLN A 716 36.98 22.51 -29.67
N GLY A 717 37.30 23.79 -29.54
CA GLY A 717 37.46 24.70 -30.69
C GLY A 717 38.10 26.04 -30.33
N LEU A 718 39.42 26.08 -30.47
CA LEU A 718 40.31 27.21 -30.80
C LEU A 718 39.80 28.65 -30.62
N LYS A 719 40.48 29.40 -29.73
CA LYS A 719 40.98 30.76 -30.01
C LYS A 719 42.04 31.17 -29.00
N GLY A 720 43.29 31.22 -29.47
CA GLY A 720 44.36 31.99 -28.84
C GLY A 720 44.28 33.48 -29.20
N LEU A 721 45.28 34.22 -28.71
CA LEU A 721 45.54 35.67 -28.83
C LEU A 721 44.99 36.49 -27.66
N PHE A 722 45.78 36.68 -26.59
CA PHE A 722 46.63 37.86 -26.42
C PHE A 722 47.46 37.77 -25.13
N ASN A 723 48.74 38.09 -25.27
CA ASN A 723 49.77 38.24 -24.24
C ASN A 723 49.39 39.25 -23.15
N LYS A 724 49.74 38.94 -21.88
CA LYS A 724 50.75 39.68 -21.09
C LYS A 724 50.99 39.03 -19.72
N ASN A 725 52.23 38.59 -19.53
CA ASN A 725 52.91 38.33 -18.26
C ASN A 725 53.76 39.60 -17.91
N PRO A 726 54.55 39.69 -16.81
CA PRO A 726 54.71 38.81 -15.64
C PRO A 726 54.97 39.55 -14.27
N ARG A 727 55.04 38.81 -13.14
CA ARG A 727 56.23 38.62 -12.25
C ARG A 727 55.95 38.53 -10.72
N HIS A 728 56.79 37.69 -10.10
CA HIS A 728 57.17 37.46 -8.69
C HIS A 728 56.33 36.42 -7.90
N SER A 729 56.84 35.19 -7.68
CA SER A 729 57.80 34.72 -6.63
C SER A 729 57.16 34.78 -5.22
N SER A 730 57.08 33.76 -4.36
CA SER A 730 57.95 32.62 -4.00
C SER A 730 57.24 31.68 -2.99
N ALA A 731 57.72 30.42 -2.86
CA ALA A 731 57.82 29.49 -1.69
C ALA A 731 56.84 29.61 -0.48
N GLU A 732 56.37 28.59 0.25
CA GLU A 732 56.62 27.15 0.43
C GLU A 732 55.53 26.58 1.39
N ASN A 733 55.35 25.25 1.41
CA ASN A 733 54.87 24.37 2.51
C ASN A 733 53.36 24.20 2.89
N ASN A 734 52.90 22.97 2.61
CA ASN A 734 52.07 22.02 3.40
C ASN A 734 50.96 22.52 4.34
N SER A 735 49.70 22.11 4.08
CA SER A 735 48.91 21.25 5.00
C SER A 735 47.47 21.00 4.52
N HIS A 736 47.00 19.78 4.80
CA HIS A 736 45.63 19.26 4.92
C HIS A 736 44.42 20.16 4.59
N TYR A 737 43.63 19.75 3.59
CA TYR A 737 42.30 20.31 3.34
C TYR A 737 41.22 19.62 4.17
N VAL A 738 40.75 20.35 5.18
CA VAL A 738 39.42 20.19 5.82
C VAL A 738 38.51 21.26 5.23
N ARG A 739 37.42 20.87 4.55
CA ARG A 739 36.46 21.81 3.97
C ARG A 739 35.44 22.26 5.01
N LYS A 740 35.58 23.50 5.49
CA LYS A 740 34.60 24.24 6.29
C LYS A 740 33.38 24.63 5.44
N ARG A 741 32.22 24.61 6.10
CA ARG A 741 30.91 25.12 5.67
C ARG A 741 30.95 26.66 5.56
N SER A 742 30.27 27.20 4.54
CA SER A 742 30.01 28.64 4.40
C SER A 742 28.55 28.95 4.70
N ILE A 743 28.38 30.07 5.38
CA ILE A 743 27.16 30.73 5.88
C ILE A 743 26.49 31.51 4.74
N GLY A 744 25.17 31.66 4.80
CA GLY A 744 24.49 32.80 4.18
C GLY A 744 23.00 32.61 3.92
N ASP A 745 22.16 32.66 4.96
CA ASP A 745 20.73 32.98 4.81
C ASP A 745 20.30 33.96 5.90
N ARG A 746 20.00 35.19 5.48
CA ARG A 746 19.15 36.15 6.20
C ARG A 746 18.72 37.22 5.22
N ILE A 747 17.42 37.26 4.93
CA ILE A 747 16.53 38.43 4.95
C ILE A 747 15.12 37.89 4.69
N LEU A 748 14.21 38.04 5.66
CA LEU A 748 12.94 38.75 5.46
C LEU A 748 12.22 38.98 6.81
N ARG A 749 11.48 40.09 6.81
CA ARG A 749 11.02 40.89 7.94
C ARG A 749 9.79 40.30 8.63
N ARG A 750 9.71 40.45 9.95
CA ARG A 750 8.48 40.40 10.76
C ARG A 750 8.15 41.81 11.24
N THR A 751 6.89 42.23 11.10
CA THR A 751 6.21 43.23 11.92
C THR A 751 5.35 42.44 12.92
N ALA A 752 5.70 42.35 14.22
CA ALA A 752 5.58 43.35 15.29
C ALA A 752 4.13 43.55 15.78
N SER A 753 3.81 42.94 16.93
CA SER A 753 3.10 43.60 18.04
C SER A 753 3.10 42.71 19.29
N ALA A 754 3.75 43.21 20.33
CA ALA A 754 3.56 42.90 21.76
C ALA A 754 3.24 44.25 22.44
N PRO A 755 3.12 44.40 23.78
CA PRO A 755 3.00 43.41 24.87
C PRO A 755 1.93 43.79 25.95
N ALA A 756 1.70 42.93 26.94
CA ALA A 756 1.78 43.32 28.37
C ALA A 756 1.74 42.09 29.30
N LYS A 757 2.74 42.00 30.18
CA LYS A 757 2.86 41.04 31.30
C LYS A 757 2.59 41.77 32.62
N GLY A 758 2.06 41.04 33.60
CA GLY A 758 2.22 41.27 35.04
C GLY A 758 1.00 40.72 35.79
N ARG A 759 1.08 39.94 36.88
CA ARG A 759 2.15 39.52 37.79
C ARG A 759 1.63 38.26 38.53
N LYS A 760 2.53 37.37 38.94
CA LYS A 760 2.26 36.21 39.82
C LYS A 760 2.04 36.64 41.27
N LYS A 761 1.18 35.92 42.02
CA LYS A 761 1.37 35.56 43.43
C LYS A 761 0.75 34.19 43.75
N SER A 762 1.30 33.57 44.78
CA SER A 762 1.33 32.15 45.12
C SER A 762 0.36 31.74 46.23
N LYS A 763 -0.19 30.52 46.08
CA LYS A 763 -0.35 29.39 47.03
C LYS A 763 -1.02 29.55 48.42
N MET A 764 -2.00 28.65 48.61
CA MET A 764 -2.44 27.91 49.83
C MET A 764 -3.44 28.54 50.82
N GLY A 765 -4.51 27.78 51.13
CA GLY A 765 -5.19 27.82 52.43
C GLY A 765 -6.71 27.60 52.43
N PHE A 766 -7.13 26.35 52.66
CA PHE A 766 -8.33 25.84 53.36
C PHE A 766 -9.60 26.71 53.62
N GLN A 767 -10.74 26.14 53.18
CA GLN A 767 -11.94 25.72 53.94
C GLN A 767 -12.85 26.74 54.69
N GLU A 768 -14.11 26.73 54.23
CA GLU A 768 -15.43 27.01 54.85
C GLU A 768 -15.55 27.63 56.25
N MET A 769 -16.35 28.70 56.36
CA MET A 769 -17.63 28.77 57.12
C MET A 769 -18.27 30.17 56.92
N VAL A 770 -19.52 30.24 56.43
CA VAL A 770 -20.80 30.51 57.15
C VAL A 770 -21.04 32.00 57.47
N GLU A 771 -22.17 32.55 57.01
CA GLU A 771 -23.26 33.17 57.82
C GLU A 771 -24.37 33.75 56.89
N ILE A 772 -25.63 33.26 56.97
CA ILE A 772 -26.83 33.86 57.64
C ILE A 772 -27.53 34.91 56.73
N LYS A 773 -28.85 35.00 56.47
CA LYS A 773 -30.19 34.54 56.95
C LYS A 773 -31.19 34.83 55.78
N ASP A 774 -32.45 34.38 55.65
CA ASP A 774 -33.56 34.32 56.60
C ASP A 774 -34.76 33.52 56.01
N SER A 775 -35.35 32.65 56.86
CA SER A 775 -36.78 32.32 57.13
C SER A 775 -37.83 32.21 55.98
N VAL A 776 -38.77 31.24 55.92
CA VAL A 776 -39.92 30.94 56.85
C VAL A 776 -40.61 29.58 56.51
N SER A 777 -40.80 28.72 57.55
CA SER A 777 -41.87 27.71 57.93
C SER A 777 -42.54 26.74 56.91
N GLU A 778 -43.00 25.50 57.20
CA GLU A 778 -43.46 24.86 58.46
C GLU A 778 -43.66 23.31 58.33
N ALA A 779 -43.53 22.59 59.47
CA ALA A 779 -44.20 21.35 59.97
C ALA A 779 -44.16 20.01 59.15
N THR A 780 -43.92 18.79 59.69
CA THR A 780 -43.93 18.13 61.02
C THR A 780 -43.31 16.71 60.86
N ARG A 781 -42.25 16.30 61.58
CA ARG A 781 -42.17 15.35 62.75
C ARG A 781 -42.99 14.05 62.60
N ASP A 782 -42.43 12.83 62.71
CA ASP A 782 -41.89 12.23 63.94
C ASP A 782 -40.76 11.16 63.78
N GLN A 783 -40.13 10.89 64.92
CA GLN A 783 -38.89 10.15 65.21
C GLN A 783 -39.07 8.62 65.40
N ASP A 784 -38.04 7.80 65.11
CA ASP A 784 -37.17 7.16 66.13
C ASP A 784 -36.30 5.99 65.59
N GLY A 785 -34.98 6.08 65.84
CA GLY A 785 -34.24 5.11 66.67
C GLY A 785 -33.75 3.73 66.16
N VAL A 786 -32.43 3.67 65.90
CA VAL A 786 -31.44 2.65 66.37
C VAL A 786 -31.06 1.39 65.52
N LEU A 787 -29.74 1.33 65.24
CA LEU A 787 -28.78 0.24 64.93
C LEU A 787 -29.24 -1.24 64.84
N ARG A 788 -28.83 -1.99 63.79
CA ARG A 788 -27.61 -2.86 63.67
C ARG A 788 -27.68 -3.83 62.46
N ARG A 789 -26.49 -4.25 61.97
CA ARG A 789 -26.18 -5.21 60.87
C ARG A 789 -27.01 -6.52 60.84
N THR A 790 -27.30 -7.07 59.65
CA THR A 790 -26.73 -8.34 59.10
C THR A 790 -27.38 -8.82 57.77
N THR A 791 -26.52 -9.37 56.89
CA THR A 791 -26.69 -10.50 55.95
C THR A 791 -27.82 -10.57 54.88
N ARG A 792 -27.35 -10.60 53.61
CA ARG A 792 -27.77 -11.41 52.44
C ARG A 792 -29.22 -11.92 52.37
N SER A 793 -29.91 -11.57 51.27
CA SER A 793 -30.57 -12.60 50.45
C SER A 793 -30.56 -12.21 48.96
N LEU A 794 -30.45 -13.24 48.13
CA LEU A 794 -30.30 -13.24 46.69
C LEU A 794 -31.68 -13.14 46.03
N GLN A 795 -31.82 -12.30 45.00
CA GLN A 795 -32.86 -12.48 43.99
C GLN A 795 -32.25 -12.56 42.60
N ALA A 796 -32.61 -13.65 41.93
CA ALA A 796 -32.12 -14.12 40.66
C ALA A 796 -32.49 -13.15 39.51
N ARG A 797 -31.54 -12.93 38.60
CA ARG A 797 -31.78 -12.30 37.30
C ARG A 797 -32.08 -13.39 36.26
N PRO A 798 -32.96 -13.15 35.29
CA PRO A 798 -33.18 -14.07 34.19
C PRO A 798 -31.94 -14.26 33.33
N VAL A 799 -31.75 -15.51 32.91
CA VAL A 799 -30.66 -16.05 32.11
C VAL A 799 -30.67 -15.47 30.69
N SER A 800 -29.47 -15.15 30.22
CA SER A 800 -29.09 -14.80 28.85
C SER A 800 -29.51 -15.88 27.83
N MET A 801 -30.15 -15.46 26.73
CA MET A 801 -30.29 -16.28 25.53
C MET A 801 -29.04 -16.15 24.63
N PRO A 802 -28.52 -17.26 24.07
CA PRO A 802 -27.36 -17.26 23.19
C PRO A 802 -27.75 -16.84 21.77
N VAL A 803 -26.94 -15.98 21.13
CA VAL A 803 -27.06 -15.72 19.70
C VAL A 803 -26.03 -16.59 19.00
N ASP A 804 -26.46 -17.75 18.54
CA ASP A 804 -25.69 -18.59 17.63
C ASP A 804 -25.73 -18.03 16.20
N ARG A 805 -24.60 -18.27 15.54
CA ARG A 805 -24.38 -18.22 14.09
C ARG A 805 -25.59 -18.73 13.30
N ASN A 806 -26.08 -17.92 12.36
CA ASN A 806 -26.37 -18.30 10.96
C ASN A 806 -27.01 -17.13 10.22
N LEU A 807 -26.27 -16.53 9.28
CA LEU A 807 -26.82 -15.82 8.11
C LEU A 807 -25.71 -15.65 7.06
N LEU A 808 -25.21 -16.80 6.58
CA LEU A 808 -24.79 -16.96 5.19
C LEU A 808 -26.06 -17.39 4.44
N GLY A 809 -26.78 -16.41 3.90
CA GLY A 809 -27.96 -16.61 3.07
C GLY A 809 -27.64 -16.21 1.63
N ALA A 810 -27.66 -17.20 0.75
CA ALA A 810 -27.34 -17.13 -0.66
C ALA A 810 -28.15 -16.08 -1.42
N LEU A 811 -27.46 -15.25 -2.22
CA LEU A 811 -28.06 -14.59 -3.38
C LEU A 811 -28.13 -15.62 -4.51
N SER A 812 -29.29 -16.28 -4.62
CA SER A 812 -29.67 -17.08 -5.78
C SER A 812 -29.85 -16.17 -7.00
N LEU A 813 -29.14 -16.49 -8.07
CA LEU A 813 -29.28 -15.91 -9.41
C LEU A 813 -30.71 -16.14 -9.94
N PRO A 814 -31.34 -15.16 -10.62
CA PRO A 814 -32.61 -15.41 -11.28
C PRO A 814 -32.39 -16.27 -12.53
N VAL A 815 -33.00 -17.45 -12.53
CA VAL A 815 -33.18 -18.29 -13.73
C VAL A 815 -34.16 -17.57 -14.63
N SER A 816 -33.74 -17.29 -15.87
CA SER A 816 -34.64 -16.77 -16.91
C SER A 816 -35.68 -17.83 -17.27
N GLU A 817 -36.95 -17.53 -17.06
CA GLU A 817 -38.05 -18.22 -17.72
C GLU A 817 -37.93 -17.97 -19.23
N THR A 818 -37.63 -19.02 -19.98
CA THR A 818 -37.67 -19.01 -21.43
C THR A 818 -39.12 -19.14 -21.87
N ALA A 819 -39.55 -18.17 -22.67
CA ALA A 819 -40.80 -18.18 -23.38
C ALA A 819 -40.88 -19.43 -24.29
N LYS A 820 -42.06 -20.05 -24.28
CA LYS A 820 -42.48 -21.03 -25.28
C LYS A 820 -42.66 -20.31 -26.61
N ASP A 821 -41.82 -20.62 -27.58
CA ASP A 821 -42.14 -20.45 -29.00
C ASP A 821 -42.34 -21.81 -29.66
N ASN A 822 -43.47 -21.90 -30.36
CA ASN A 822 -43.90 -22.97 -31.24
C ASN A 822 -43.15 -22.86 -32.57
N GLU A 823 -42.46 -23.93 -32.97
CA GLU A 823 -42.19 -24.32 -34.36
C GLU A 823 -41.70 -25.78 -34.28
N GLY A 824 -42.35 -26.78 -34.87
CA GLY A 824 -42.51 -26.96 -36.30
C GLY A 824 -41.69 -28.20 -36.69
N LYS A 825 -42.25 -29.41 -36.52
CA LYS A 825 -41.67 -30.64 -37.06
C LYS A 825 -42.34 -30.96 -38.39
N GLU A 826 -41.57 -30.81 -39.47
CA GLU A 826 -41.79 -31.53 -40.72
C GLU A 826 -41.70 -33.04 -40.46
N ASN A 827 -42.69 -33.78 -40.96
CA ASN A 827 -42.54 -35.16 -41.38
C ASN A 827 -42.69 -35.18 -42.90
N SER A 828 -41.61 -35.55 -43.56
CA SER A 828 -41.52 -35.81 -44.99
C SER A 828 -42.16 -37.17 -45.33
N LEU A 829 -42.99 -37.14 -46.38
CA LEU A 829 -43.42 -38.31 -47.16
C LEU A 829 -42.70 -38.26 -48.50
N VAL A 830 -41.75 -39.18 -48.65
CA VAL A 830 -41.41 -40.02 -49.82
C VAL A 830 -42.14 -39.69 -51.14
N GLN A 831 -41.39 -39.41 -52.22
CA GLN A 831 -41.21 -40.35 -53.35
C GLN A 831 -40.34 -39.78 -54.50
N ILE A 832 -39.38 -40.63 -54.88
CA ILE A 832 -38.48 -40.66 -56.06
C ILE A 832 -37.18 -39.87 -55.94
#